data_AF-A0AAE0WKJ4-F1
#
_entry.id   AF-A0AAE0WKJ4-F1
#
_cell.length_a   1.000
_cell.length_b   1.000
_cell.length_c   1.000
_cell.angle_alpha   90.00
_cell.angle_beta   90.00
_cell.angle_gamma   90.00
#
_symmetry.space_group_name_H-M   'P 1'
#
loop_
_entity.id
_entity.type
_entity.pdbx_description
1 polymer ?
#
loop_
_entity_poly.entity_id
_entity_poly.type
_entity_poly.pdbx_seq_one_letter_code
_entity_poly.pdbx_strand_id
1 'polypeptide(L)'
;MVDPPSTQEPNLAQAQAQDLLSEGFRAAETSTVYQDARHGLLDSEQQLSWYAGARSRASQLENRAQQILLAIRESERDDPELFGNMPSELIPDSNTRDMGGRFLINKPRIDQSKIFAMAQRMPKGCHLHIHFNCELPPEELLPRAASSSMQPFMCIRTTKPLMRPQDYADVEVVFSVIPKTTVKVDCFATSYNPDFKDKNNSPWMLWSDFRQRFHELAPADLGLEERPDGLDEAECWVREKMILTAHDVYGEGQTVNSAWACFNQGTRAFKGLVNYKSVYRWYVGAAIDSMIRDNVMYAELRPMLMDKSIPSDDGTLQIDLNAQMKIICEEVRKKQQQLQDAGKPDQFPFGLKIIYCTPRSIPRPKMQSELLDCLKLKLEFPDLICGFDLVGAEDRRNPISFYADLLVGFTETCKKLKISIPFMFHAGETLLDAGGTANPDNSNLYDALLLNCKRIGHGYALLKHPMLIEKYKQQNIALELCPVSNELLHLCGNAREHPFPALLAAGLHCTLNADNPGLYRGATHDSSSLSYEFYQVMVGDTRMNIHGWKQLAEWSIQHSCLAEAEIDRAMNIFAKDWDAFCHWVVSTYGQYADGLTKPDLSVAGTGGERPSQSSQVDALAIPQARHRLAAGLSVGVNGCEVTLEREIH
;
A
#
# COMPACT_ATOMS: atom_id res chain seq x y z
N MET A 1 -57.30 49.38 -39.60
CA MET A 1 -57.70 48.13 -38.94
C MET A 1 -57.28 47.01 -39.87
N VAL A 2 -56.15 46.37 -39.56
CA VAL A 2 -55.70 45.13 -40.19
C VAL A 2 -55.53 44.18 -39.02
N ASP A 3 -56.43 43.21 -38.91
CA ASP A 3 -56.32 42.15 -37.91
C ASP A 3 -55.10 41.26 -38.23
N PRO A 4 -54.33 40.81 -37.22
CA PRO A 4 -53.26 39.84 -37.44
C PRO A 4 -53.87 38.45 -37.75
N PRO A 5 -53.24 37.63 -38.60
CA PRO A 5 -53.73 36.29 -38.87
C PRO A 5 -53.64 35.44 -37.60
N SER A 6 -54.79 34.88 -37.23
CA SER A 6 -54.93 33.93 -36.14
C SER A 6 -54.48 32.53 -36.56
N THR A 7 -54.12 31.76 -35.54
CA THR A 7 -54.04 30.29 -35.49
C THR A 7 -52.89 29.63 -36.24
N GLN A 8 -51.81 29.37 -35.48
CA GLN A 8 -50.92 28.22 -35.70
C GLN A 8 -51.79 26.95 -35.73
N GLU A 9 -51.90 26.29 -36.89
CA GLU A 9 -52.31 24.89 -36.92
C GLU A 9 -51.33 24.09 -36.05
N PRO A 10 -51.80 23.20 -35.15
CA PRO A 10 -50.90 22.29 -34.46
C PRO A 10 -50.18 21.48 -35.53
N ASN A 11 -48.85 21.57 -35.53
CA ASN A 11 -47.99 20.94 -36.51
C ASN A 11 -48.31 19.43 -36.54
N LEU A 12 -49.02 18.97 -37.59
CA LEU A 12 -49.59 17.63 -37.67
C LEU A 12 -48.55 16.52 -37.40
N ALA A 13 -47.30 16.81 -37.79
CA ALA A 13 -46.15 15.95 -37.53
C ALA A 13 -45.79 15.81 -36.04
N GLN A 14 -45.96 16.87 -35.25
CA GLN A 14 -45.73 16.83 -33.79
C GLN A 14 -46.79 15.97 -33.10
N ALA A 15 -48.06 16.12 -33.47
CA ALA A 15 -49.15 15.30 -32.92
C ALA A 15 -48.96 13.81 -33.27
N GLN A 16 -48.65 13.51 -34.54
CA GLN A 16 -48.37 12.14 -34.97
C GLN A 16 -47.13 11.54 -34.28
N ALA A 17 -46.07 12.33 -34.07
CA ALA A 17 -44.91 11.86 -33.32
C ALA A 17 -45.24 11.56 -31.86
N GLN A 18 -46.13 12.35 -31.24
CA GLN A 18 -46.55 12.16 -29.86
C GLN A 18 -47.41 10.90 -29.68
N ASP A 19 -48.28 10.61 -30.63
CA ASP A 19 -49.09 9.37 -30.66
C ASP A 19 -48.21 8.14 -30.88
N LEU A 20 -47.32 8.17 -31.88
CA LEU A 20 -46.38 7.07 -32.15
C LEU A 20 -45.44 6.80 -30.96
N LEU A 21 -44.98 7.85 -30.28
CA LEU A 21 -44.14 7.72 -29.09
C LEU A 21 -44.93 7.10 -27.93
N SER A 22 -46.18 7.51 -27.74
CA SER A 22 -47.07 6.97 -26.70
C SER A 22 -47.37 5.48 -26.94
N GLU A 23 -47.60 5.08 -28.19
CA GLU A 23 -47.73 3.67 -28.58
C GLU A 23 -46.43 2.89 -28.33
N GLY A 24 -45.29 3.49 -28.69
CA GLY A 24 -43.96 2.93 -28.41
C GLY A 24 -43.71 2.68 -26.94
N PHE A 25 -44.11 3.61 -26.05
CA PHE A 25 -44.00 3.45 -24.61
C PHE A 25 -44.85 2.30 -24.07
N ARG A 26 -46.12 2.21 -24.50
CA ARG A 26 -47.00 1.09 -24.09
C ARG A 26 -46.46 -0.26 -24.54
N ALA A 27 -45.93 -0.33 -25.76
CA ALA A 27 -45.27 -1.54 -26.26
C ALA A 27 -44.03 -1.89 -25.43
N ALA A 28 -43.20 -0.89 -25.09
CA ALA A 28 -42.00 -1.06 -24.28
C ALA A 28 -42.30 -1.48 -22.84
N GLU A 29 -43.36 -0.95 -22.20
CA GLU A 29 -43.77 -1.33 -20.83
C GLU A 29 -44.07 -2.83 -20.70
N THR A 30 -44.57 -3.45 -21.77
CA THR A 30 -44.88 -4.89 -21.79
C THR A 30 -43.72 -5.77 -22.26
N SER A 31 -42.62 -5.17 -22.75
CA SER A 31 -41.48 -5.89 -23.29
C SER A 31 -40.44 -6.19 -22.21
N THR A 32 -40.05 -7.45 -22.06
CA THR A 32 -38.95 -7.84 -21.16
C THR A 32 -37.58 -7.77 -21.82
N VAL A 33 -37.52 -7.62 -23.16
CA VAL A 33 -36.28 -7.74 -23.95
C VAL A 33 -35.14 -6.88 -23.40
N TYR A 34 -35.41 -5.61 -23.09
CA TYR A 34 -34.41 -4.71 -22.52
C TYR A 34 -33.99 -5.14 -21.11
N GLN A 35 -34.95 -5.52 -20.26
CA GLN A 35 -34.67 -5.93 -18.88
C GLN A 35 -33.87 -7.24 -18.83
N ASP A 36 -34.23 -8.21 -19.67
CA ASP A 36 -33.52 -9.50 -19.78
C ASP A 36 -32.09 -9.28 -20.29
N ALA A 37 -31.90 -8.45 -21.33
CA ALA A 37 -30.58 -8.11 -21.83
C ALA A 37 -29.74 -7.35 -20.79
N ARG A 38 -30.35 -6.40 -20.06
CA ARG A 38 -29.69 -5.67 -18.97
C ARG A 38 -29.31 -6.61 -17.84
N HIS A 39 -30.20 -7.51 -17.43
CA HIS A 39 -29.91 -8.50 -16.38
C HIS A 39 -28.78 -9.43 -16.80
N GLY A 40 -28.78 -9.92 -18.04
CA GLY A 40 -27.70 -10.76 -18.57
C GLY A 40 -26.34 -10.06 -18.57
N LEU A 41 -26.29 -8.74 -18.85
CA LEU A 41 -25.06 -7.96 -18.74
C LEU A 41 -24.59 -7.81 -17.29
N LEU A 42 -25.51 -7.50 -16.37
CA LEU A 42 -25.19 -7.37 -14.94
C LEU A 42 -24.69 -8.70 -14.36
N ASP A 43 -25.32 -9.81 -14.71
CA ASP A 43 -24.91 -11.14 -14.27
C ASP A 43 -23.53 -11.51 -14.82
N SER A 44 -23.25 -11.17 -16.09
CA SER A 44 -21.95 -11.40 -16.71
C SER A 44 -20.84 -10.61 -16.01
N GLU A 45 -21.07 -9.33 -15.75
CA GLU A 45 -20.14 -8.46 -15.00
C GLU A 45 -19.91 -9.03 -13.58
N GLN A 46 -20.98 -9.45 -12.93
CA GLN A 46 -20.93 -10.01 -11.58
C GLN A 46 -20.18 -11.36 -11.53
N GLN A 47 -20.22 -12.16 -12.59
CA GLN A 47 -19.45 -13.41 -12.72
C GLN A 47 -17.96 -13.15 -13.00
N LEU A 48 -17.64 -12.03 -13.65
CA LEU A 48 -16.26 -11.62 -13.96
C LEU A 48 -15.59 -10.83 -12.83
N SER A 49 -16.32 -10.45 -11.78
CA SER A 49 -15.77 -9.73 -10.64
C SER A 49 -14.56 -10.47 -10.04
N TRP A 50 -13.54 -9.74 -9.63
CA TRP A 50 -12.30 -10.30 -9.07
C TRP A 50 -12.52 -11.17 -7.82
N TYR A 51 -13.62 -10.93 -7.08
CA TYR A 51 -14.03 -11.70 -5.90
C TYR A 51 -15.12 -12.75 -6.19
N ALA A 52 -15.40 -13.07 -7.45
CA ALA A 52 -16.49 -14.00 -7.80
C ALA A 52 -16.32 -15.37 -7.12
N GLY A 53 -15.08 -15.87 -7.03
CA GLY A 53 -14.77 -17.13 -6.34
C GLY A 53 -15.04 -17.05 -4.83
N ALA A 54 -14.64 -15.97 -4.16
CA ALA A 54 -14.94 -15.77 -2.74
C ALA A 54 -16.45 -15.71 -2.50
N ARG A 55 -17.20 -14.96 -3.32
CA ARG A 55 -18.65 -14.86 -3.24
C ARG A 55 -19.36 -16.20 -3.47
N SER A 56 -18.94 -16.99 -4.46
CA SER A 56 -19.60 -18.26 -4.76
C SER A 56 -19.43 -19.30 -3.63
N ARG A 57 -18.38 -19.16 -2.80
CA ARG A 57 -18.12 -20.01 -1.64
C ARG A 57 -18.66 -19.42 -0.33
N ALA A 58 -19.26 -18.24 -0.36
CA ALA A 58 -19.70 -17.53 0.83
C ALA A 58 -20.86 -18.25 1.53
N SER A 59 -20.78 -18.35 2.85
CA SER A 59 -21.87 -18.89 3.67
C SER A 59 -23.03 -17.89 3.78
N GLN A 60 -24.20 -18.36 4.24
CA GLN A 60 -25.32 -17.45 4.55
C GLN A 60 -24.94 -16.40 5.59
N LEU A 61 -24.10 -16.78 6.56
CA LEU A 61 -23.56 -15.87 7.57
C LEU A 61 -22.67 -14.80 6.94
N GLU A 62 -21.75 -15.19 6.05
CA GLU A 62 -20.89 -14.25 5.33
C GLU A 62 -21.72 -13.28 4.46
N ASN A 63 -22.72 -13.80 3.75
CA ASN A 63 -23.65 -12.97 2.98
C ASN A 63 -24.46 -12.00 3.86
N ARG A 64 -24.79 -12.40 5.09
CA ARG A 64 -25.44 -11.51 6.05
C ARG A 64 -24.49 -10.44 6.58
N ALA A 65 -23.25 -10.80 6.93
CA ALA A 65 -22.23 -9.84 7.32
C ALA A 65 -21.98 -8.81 6.20
N GLN A 66 -21.99 -9.28 4.95
CA GLN A 66 -21.84 -8.45 3.76
C GLN A 66 -22.95 -7.40 3.65
N GLN A 67 -24.22 -7.79 3.84
CA GLN A 67 -25.35 -6.86 3.83
C GLN A 67 -25.24 -5.80 4.93
N ILE A 68 -24.84 -6.22 6.14
CA ILE A 68 -24.62 -5.33 7.29
C ILE A 68 -23.53 -4.31 6.98
N LEU A 69 -22.40 -4.77 6.46
CA LEU A 69 -21.28 -3.89 6.13
C LEU A 69 -21.69 -2.83 5.10
N LEU A 70 -22.37 -3.23 4.02
CA LEU A 70 -22.82 -2.27 3.01
C LEU A 70 -23.82 -1.25 3.57
N ALA A 71 -24.80 -1.70 4.36
CA ALA A 71 -25.79 -0.81 4.96
C ALA A 71 -25.12 0.25 5.85
N ILE A 72 -24.13 -0.16 6.65
CA ILE A 72 -23.37 0.74 7.52
C ILE A 72 -22.49 1.67 6.70
N ARG A 73 -21.83 1.19 5.65
CA ARG A 73 -20.97 2.03 4.80
C ARG A 73 -21.77 3.16 4.16
N GLU A 74 -22.94 2.85 3.60
CA GLU A 74 -23.78 3.88 2.99
C GLU A 74 -24.37 4.82 4.06
N SER A 75 -24.80 4.29 5.22
CA SER A 75 -25.25 5.14 6.32
C SER A 75 -24.16 6.07 6.86
N GLU A 76 -22.91 5.62 6.96
CA GLU A 76 -21.79 6.44 7.41
C GLU A 76 -21.40 7.50 6.38
N ARG A 77 -21.48 7.17 5.08
CA ARG A 77 -21.26 8.15 4.00
C ARG A 77 -22.24 9.32 4.10
N ASP A 78 -23.49 9.02 4.43
CA ASP A 78 -24.60 9.97 4.48
C ASP A 78 -24.73 10.67 5.85
N ASP A 79 -24.01 10.20 6.88
CA ASP A 79 -24.07 10.74 8.24
C ASP A 79 -23.44 12.15 8.32
N PRO A 80 -24.21 13.21 8.60
CA PRO A 80 -23.70 14.58 8.67
C PRO A 80 -22.68 14.81 9.79
N GLU A 81 -22.69 13.99 10.84
CA GLU A 81 -21.70 14.07 11.93
C GLU A 81 -20.38 13.38 11.57
N LEU A 82 -20.36 12.58 10.51
CA LEU A 82 -19.18 11.86 10.05
C LEU A 82 -18.66 12.41 8.71
N PHE A 83 -19.42 12.25 7.63
CA PHE A 83 -19.03 12.63 6.27
C PHE A 83 -20.05 13.56 5.62
N GLY A 84 -21.32 13.14 5.55
CA GLY A 84 -22.45 14.01 5.22
C GLY A 84 -22.55 14.50 3.78
N ASN A 85 -21.74 13.97 2.86
CA ASN A 85 -21.68 14.47 1.48
C ASN A 85 -22.85 13.94 0.63
N MET A 86 -24.05 14.46 0.89
CA MET A 86 -25.28 14.09 0.22
C MET A 86 -25.40 14.73 -1.19
N PRO A 87 -25.87 13.98 -2.22
CA PRO A 87 -26.16 14.55 -3.52
C PRO A 87 -27.23 15.66 -3.42
N SER A 88 -26.84 16.92 -3.67
CA SER A 88 -27.75 18.06 -3.71
C SER A 88 -27.21 19.19 -4.58
N GLU A 89 -28.06 20.16 -4.91
CA GLU A 89 -27.63 21.40 -5.58
C GLU A 89 -27.04 22.43 -4.59
N LEU A 90 -27.07 22.15 -3.28
CA LEU A 90 -26.55 23.03 -2.25
C LEU A 90 -25.02 22.91 -2.17
N ILE A 91 -24.35 24.03 -1.92
CA ILE A 91 -22.94 24.03 -1.57
C ILE A 91 -22.82 23.38 -0.18
N PRO A 92 -22.06 22.28 -0.03
CA PRO A 92 -21.87 21.63 1.26
C PRO A 92 -21.20 22.56 2.26
N ASP A 93 -21.41 22.31 3.55
CA ASP A 93 -20.74 23.05 4.60
C ASP A 93 -19.23 22.73 4.65
N SER A 94 -18.45 23.55 5.35
CA SER A 94 -17.00 23.41 5.45
C SER A 94 -16.53 22.17 6.21
N ASN A 95 -17.42 21.47 6.91
CA ASN A 95 -17.14 20.25 7.68
C ASN A 95 -17.51 18.97 6.93
N THR A 96 -18.32 19.07 5.88
CA THR A 96 -18.70 17.98 4.97
C THR A 96 -17.45 17.40 4.29
N ARG A 97 -17.36 16.09 4.22
CA ARG A 97 -16.22 15.37 3.62
C ARG A 97 -16.71 14.22 2.76
N ASP A 98 -15.99 13.94 1.68
CA ASP A 98 -16.12 12.66 0.99
C ASP A 98 -15.55 11.53 1.85
N MET A 99 -16.30 10.44 2.02
CA MET A 99 -15.86 9.26 2.79
C MET A 99 -14.52 8.69 2.30
N GLY A 100 -14.35 8.58 0.98
CA GLY A 100 -13.09 8.19 0.32
C GLY A 100 -12.20 9.37 -0.08
N GLY A 101 -12.33 10.51 0.60
CA GLY A 101 -11.49 11.71 0.38
C GLY A 101 -10.08 11.57 1.00
N ARG A 102 -9.41 12.71 1.15
CA ARG A 102 -8.01 12.81 1.61
C ARG A 102 -7.77 12.11 2.97
N PHE A 103 -6.84 11.17 3.01
CA PHE A 103 -6.56 10.30 4.15
C PHE A 103 -6.27 11.05 5.46
N LEU A 104 -5.27 11.93 5.52
CA LEU A 104 -4.89 12.58 6.79
C LEU A 104 -5.99 13.51 7.31
N ILE A 105 -6.76 14.14 6.40
CA ILE A 105 -7.92 14.98 6.77
C ILE A 105 -9.06 14.13 7.32
N ASN A 106 -9.28 12.96 6.74
CA ASN A 106 -10.35 12.06 7.13
C ASN A 106 -9.99 11.17 8.33
N LYS A 107 -8.70 10.99 8.65
CA LYS A 107 -8.25 10.03 9.68
C LYS A 107 -9.04 10.13 10.99
N PRO A 108 -9.27 11.31 11.61
CA PRO A 108 -10.04 11.39 12.85
C PRO A 108 -11.49 10.88 12.72
N ARG A 109 -12.09 10.92 11.52
CA ARG A 109 -13.42 10.36 11.22
C ARG A 109 -13.33 8.87 10.94
N ILE A 110 -12.28 8.42 10.26
CA ILE A 110 -12.01 6.99 10.02
C ILE A 110 -11.89 6.27 11.38
N ASP A 111 -11.20 6.87 12.34
CA ASP A 111 -11.03 6.31 13.68
C ASP A 111 -12.36 6.14 14.45
N GLN A 112 -13.44 6.82 14.03
CA GLN A 112 -14.79 6.71 14.59
C GLN A 112 -15.70 5.75 13.80
N SER A 113 -15.26 5.28 12.63
CA SER A 113 -16.07 4.48 11.71
C SER A 113 -16.24 3.03 12.20
N LYS A 114 -17.47 2.52 12.09
CA LYS A 114 -17.79 1.10 12.31
C LYS A 114 -17.19 0.23 11.21
N ILE A 115 -17.06 0.75 9.99
CA ILE A 115 -16.36 0.05 8.89
C ILE A 115 -14.87 -0.11 9.23
N PHE A 116 -14.25 0.92 9.81
CA PHE A 116 -12.87 0.83 10.28
C PHE A 116 -12.74 -0.16 11.44
N ALA A 117 -13.65 -0.16 12.41
CA ALA A 117 -13.68 -1.16 13.48
C ALA A 117 -13.81 -2.61 12.94
N MET A 118 -14.59 -2.81 11.87
CA MET A 118 -14.62 -4.08 11.16
C MET A 118 -13.27 -4.43 10.52
N ALA A 119 -12.63 -3.47 9.84
CA ALA A 119 -11.31 -3.66 9.26
C ALA A 119 -10.23 -3.97 10.32
N GLN A 120 -10.34 -3.41 11.53
CA GLN A 120 -9.48 -3.73 12.68
C GLN A 120 -9.65 -5.18 13.14
N ARG A 121 -10.89 -5.68 13.17
CA ARG A 121 -11.20 -7.05 13.63
C ARG A 121 -10.97 -8.14 12.58
N MET A 122 -11.03 -7.77 11.30
CA MET A 122 -10.93 -8.71 10.18
C MET A 122 -9.56 -9.41 10.16
N PRO A 123 -9.48 -10.75 9.98
CA PRO A 123 -8.22 -11.40 9.71
C PRO A 123 -7.71 -10.97 8.33
N LYS A 124 -6.45 -10.57 8.23
CA LYS A 124 -5.89 -9.91 7.03
C LYS A 124 -5.02 -10.83 6.17
N GLY A 125 -4.80 -12.06 6.62
CA GLY A 125 -3.84 -12.96 6.01
C GLY A 125 -2.41 -12.45 6.24
N CYS A 126 -1.69 -12.20 5.15
CA CYS A 126 -0.28 -11.84 5.16
C CYS A 126 -0.03 -10.35 4.86
N HIS A 127 0.99 -9.77 5.49
CA HIS A 127 1.51 -8.45 5.13
C HIS A 127 2.77 -8.60 4.28
N LEU A 128 2.67 -8.35 2.97
CA LEU A 128 3.72 -8.71 2.00
C LEU A 128 4.61 -7.55 1.56
N HIS A 129 4.22 -6.31 1.87
CA HIS A 129 4.97 -5.10 1.51
C HIS A 129 5.05 -4.09 2.64
N ILE A 130 6.13 -4.18 3.40
CA ILE A 130 6.36 -3.37 4.59
C ILE A 130 7.84 -3.10 4.78
N HIS A 131 8.18 -1.83 4.90
CA HIS A 131 9.54 -1.40 5.19
C HIS A 131 9.79 -1.47 6.68
N PHE A 132 10.65 -2.41 7.08
CA PHE A 132 10.84 -2.76 8.49
C PHE A 132 11.15 -1.56 9.35
N ASN A 133 11.98 -0.64 8.86
CA ASN A 133 12.48 0.51 9.61
C ASN A 133 11.40 1.57 9.92
N CYS A 134 10.18 1.40 9.39
CA CYS A 134 9.08 2.36 9.45
C CYS A 134 7.73 1.71 9.78
N GLU A 135 7.72 0.55 10.44
CA GLU A 135 6.51 -0.14 10.90
C GLU A 135 5.92 0.49 12.17
N LEU A 136 6.76 0.79 13.16
CA LEU A 136 6.33 1.40 14.42
C LEU A 136 6.37 2.93 14.35
N PRO A 137 5.45 3.62 15.03
CA PRO A 137 5.37 5.07 15.00
C PRO A 137 6.48 5.74 15.83
N PRO A 138 6.85 7.00 15.53
CA PRO A 138 7.85 7.76 16.29
C PRO A 138 7.58 7.83 17.79
N GLU A 139 6.30 7.84 18.18
CA GLU A 139 5.79 7.90 19.55
C GLU A 139 6.27 6.72 20.41
N GLU A 140 6.59 5.58 19.80
CA GLU A 140 7.20 4.46 20.53
C GLU A 140 8.73 4.49 20.56
N LEU A 141 9.35 5.21 19.62
CA LEU A 141 10.81 5.26 19.44
C LEU A 141 11.47 6.39 20.23
N LEU A 142 10.89 7.59 20.19
CA LEU A 142 11.44 8.79 20.84
C LEU A 142 11.59 8.62 22.36
N PRO A 143 10.60 8.08 23.10
CA PRO A 143 10.77 7.84 24.54
C PRO A 143 11.92 6.87 24.87
N ARG A 144 12.23 5.94 23.95
CA ARG A 144 13.35 4.99 24.15
C ARG A 144 14.69 5.65 23.94
N ALA A 145 14.81 6.48 22.91
CA ALA A 145 15.97 7.31 22.67
C ALA A 145 16.22 8.30 23.82
N ALA A 146 15.14 8.77 24.47
CA ALA A 146 15.16 9.63 25.65
C ALA A 146 15.45 8.91 26.98
N SER A 147 15.43 7.58 27.02
CA SER A 147 15.56 6.81 28.26
C SER A 147 16.89 7.06 28.98
N SER A 148 16.89 6.95 30.31
CA SER A 148 18.08 7.20 31.14
C SER A 148 19.29 6.34 30.74
N SER A 149 19.07 5.13 30.22
CA SER A 149 20.14 4.26 29.72
C SER A 149 20.78 4.76 28.42
N MET A 150 20.03 5.47 27.59
CA MET A 150 20.49 5.95 26.29
C MET A 150 21.01 7.39 26.31
N GLN A 151 20.64 8.19 27.32
CA GLN A 151 21.09 9.59 27.47
C GLN A 151 22.59 9.83 27.24
N PRO A 152 23.53 8.98 27.69
CA PRO A 152 24.95 9.22 27.48
C PRO A 152 25.46 8.98 26.05
N PHE A 153 24.64 8.37 25.19
CA PHE A 153 25.08 7.82 23.89
C PHE A 153 24.22 8.25 22.71
N MET A 154 22.91 8.45 22.92
CA MET A 154 22.00 8.88 21.87
C MET A 154 22.29 10.33 21.49
N CYS A 155 22.59 10.55 20.22
CA CYS A 155 22.91 11.86 19.67
C CYS A 155 21.96 12.21 18.55
N ILE A 156 21.78 13.52 18.37
CA ILE A 156 21.10 14.13 17.25
C ILE A 156 22.09 15.03 16.51
N ARG A 157 21.94 15.13 15.19
CA ARG A 157 22.55 16.19 14.38
C ARG A 157 21.51 16.83 13.49
N THR A 158 21.75 18.07 13.11
CA THR A 158 20.92 18.82 12.20
C THR A 158 21.71 19.16 10.94
N THR A 159 21.02 19.36 9.81
CA THR A 159 21.69 19.78 8.56
C THR A 159 22.05 21.28 8.52
N LYS A 160 21.54 22.05 9.48
CA LYS A 160 21.77 23.49 9.64
C LYS A 160 21.76 23.85 11.14
N PRO A 161 22.43 24.94 11.55
CA PRO A 161 22.25 25.50 12.90
C PRO A 161 20.80 25.92 13.15
N LEU A 162 20.33 25.78 14.39
CA LEU A 162 19.00 26.21 14.84
C LEU A 162 19.09 27.58 15.53
N MET A 163 19.13 28.67 14.75
CA MET A 163 19.33 30.02 15.31
C MET A 163 18.16 30.98 15.08
N ARG A 164 17.40 30.75 14.00
CA ARG A 164 16.27 31.58 13.59
C ARG A 164 15.02 30.72 13.51
N PRO A 165 13.81 31.28 13.67
CA PRO A 165 12.57 30.53 13.57
C PRO A 165 12.46 29.68 12.29
N GLN A 166 12.87 30.21 11.13
CA GLN A 166 12.84 29.48 9.86
C GLN A 166 13.76 28.24 9.84
N ASP A 167 14.85 28.23 10.63
CA ASP A 167 15.78 27.11 10.65
C ASP A 167 15.10 25.83 11.19
N TYR A 168 14.10 25.96 12.07
CA TYR A 168 13.31 24.84 12.60
C TYR A 168 12.39 24.21 11.55
N ALA A 169 11.98 24.97 10.53
CA ALA A 169 11.18 24.47 9.42
C ALA A 169 12.06 23.72 8.40
N ASP A 170 13.19 24.32 8.01
CA ASP A 170 13.97 23.91 6.84
C ASP A 170 15.05 22.84 7.10
N VAL A 171 15.11 22.29 8.32
CA VAL A 171 16.19 21.41 8.75
C VAL A 171 15.77 19.95 8.77
N GLU A 172 16.69 19.10 8.34
CA GLU A 172 16.64 17.65 8.55
C GLU A 172 17.35 17.28 9.85
N VAL A 173 16.76 16.33 10.60
CA VAL A 173 17.33 15.72 11.81
C VAL A 173 17.78 14.29 11.55
N VAL A 174 18.89 13.89 12.17
CA VAL A 174 19.39 12.50 12.11
C VAL A 174 19.86 12.07 13.49
N PHE A 175 19.48 10.86 13.89
CA PHE A 175 19.90 10.24 15.14
C PHE A 175 21.03 9.24 14.92
N SER A 176 21.82 9.01 15.97
CA SER A 176 22.75 7.88 16.04
C SER A 176 23.17 7.63 17.48
N VAL A 177 23.46 6.37 17.80
CA VAL A 177 24.23 6.03 19.00
C VAL A 177 25.71 6.29 18.71
N ILE A 178 26.35 7.13 19.52
CA ILE A 178 27.74 7.56 19.35
C ILE A 178 28.50 7.29 20.66
N PRO A 179 29.75 6.78 20.60
CA PRO A 179 30.56 6.58 21.80
C PRO A 179 30.67 7.84 22.66
N LYS A 180 30.63 7.64 23.98
CA LYS A 180 30.74 8.72 24.98
C LYS A 180 32.04 9.53 24.83
N THR A 181 33.10 8.92 24.34
CA THR A 181 34.41 9.56 24.10
C THR A 181 34.43 10.51 22.91
N THR A 182 33.42 10.47 22.03
CA THR A 182 33.35 11.35 20.85
C THR A 182 32.97 12.75 21.29
N VAL A 183 33.69 13.76 20.80
CA VAL A 183 33.39 15.19 21.06
C VAL A 183 31.98 15.51 20.57
N LYS A 184 31.20 16.17 21.43
CA LYS A 184 29.84 16.60 21.17
C LYS A 184 29.82 18.12 20.96
N VAL A 185 28.91 18.59 20.13
CA VAL A 185 28.75 20.00 19.78
C VAL A 185 27.33 20.45 20.07
N ASP A 186 27.10 21.77 20.07
CA ASP A 186 25.79 22.38 20.26
C ASP A 186 25.26 22.89 18.90
N CYS A 187 24.14 22.34 18.42
CA CYS A 187 23.56 22.76 17.14
C CYS A 187 22.79 24.09 17.20
N PHE A 188 22.64 24.68 18.38
CA PHE A 188 22.09 26.03 18.58
C PHE A 188 23.19 27.10 18.58
N ALA A 189 24.48 26.70 18.52
CA ALA A 189 25.60 27.64 18.55
C ALA A 189 26.00 28.14 17.15
N THR A 190 26.49 29.39 17.08
CA THR A 190 27.01 30.00 15.85
C THR A 190 28.24 29.29 15.27
N SER A 191 28.97 28.55 16.11
CA SER A 191 30.13 27.74 15.72
C SER A 191 29.76 26.36 15.18
N TYR A 192 28.48 26.00 15.14
CA TYR A 192 28.05 24.68 14.66
C TYR A 192 28.39 24.48 13.18
N ASN A 193 29.18 23.45 12.89
CA ASN A 193 29.45 23.01 11.54
C ASN A 193 28.63 21.74 11.24
N PRO A 194 27.60 21.79 10.37
CA PRO A 194 26.77 20.63 10.05
C PRO A 194 27.42 19.65 9.04
N ASP A 195 28.61 19.95 8.51
CA ASP A 195 29.26 19.12 7.48
C ASP A 195 29.71 17.76 8.05
N PHE A 196 28.84 16.76 7.95
CA PHE A 196 29.11 15.39 8.37
C PHE A 196 30.04 14.62 7.42
N LYS A 197 30.40 15.19 6.26
CA LYS A 197 31.34 14.57 5.31
C LYS A 197 32.78 14.95 5.60
N ASP A 198 33.00 16.07 6.29
CA ASP A 198 34.32 16.42 6.81
C ASP A 198 34.73 15.45 7.91
N LYS A 199 35.81 14.70 7.68
CA LYS A 199 36.34 13.70 8.61
C LYS A 199 36.88 14.31 9.90
N ASN A 200 37.18 15.61 9.90
CA ASN A 200 37.65 16.33 11.08
C ASN A 200 36.51 16.96 11.88
N ASN A 201 35.26 16.83 11.41
CA ASN A 201 34.08 17.38 12.05
C ASN A 201 33.22 16.28 12.70
N SER A 202 32.62 16.60 13.84
CA SER A 202 31.70 15.72 14.57
C SER A 202 30.44 16.52 14.90
N PRO A 203 29.43 16.56 14.01
CA PRO A 203 28.27 17.43 14.14
C PRO A 203 27.21 16.90 15.13
N TRP A 204 27.61 16.09 16.11
CA TRP A 204 26.71 15.36 17.01
C TRP A 204 26.51 16.10 18.33
N MET A 205 25.25 16.36 18.68
CA MET A 205 24.82 16.85 19.99
C MET A 205 24.19 15.71 20.77
N LEU A 206 24.37 15.67 22.10
CA LEU A 206 23.63 14.72 22.93
C LEU A 206 22.14 15.01 22.86
N TRP A 207 21.32 13.97 22.73
CA TRP A 207 19.87 14.12 22.65
C TRP A 207 19.28 14.74 23.92
N SER A 208 19.81 14.39 25.10
CA SER A 208 19.42 15.01 26.38
C SER A 208 19.64 16.53 26.37
N ASP A 209 20.81 16.96 25.91
CA ASP A 209 21.22 18.36 25.92
C ASP A 209 20.42 19.13 24.87
N PHE A 210 20.16 18.51 23.72
CA PHE A 210 19.30 19.06 22.68
C PHE A 210 17.92 19.37 23.23
N ARG A 211 17.27 18.40 23.90
CA ARG A 211 15.92 18.60 24.47
C ARG A 211 15.88 19.75 25.46
N GLN A 212 16.87 19.84 26.35
CA GLN A 212 16.98 20.94 27.30
C GLN A 212 17.12 22.30 26.59
N ARG A 213 18.06 22.40 25.65
CA ARG A 213 18.32 23.65 24.90
C ARG A 213 17.15 24.02 24.02
N PHE A 214 16.46 23.04 23.45
CA PHE A 214 15.27 23.25 22.64
C PHE A 214 14.17 23.91 23.47
N HIS A 215 13.89 23.40 24.68
CA HIS A 215 12.91 24.02 25.58
C HIS A 215 13.28 25.47 25.94
N GLU A 216 14.57 25.79 26.04
CA GLU A 216 15.04 27.13 26.39
C GLU A 216 15.05 28.12 25.21
N LEU A 217 15.22 27.63 23.98
CA LEU A 217 15.55 28.47 22.81
C LEU A 217 14.53 28.39 21.67
N ALA A 218 13.69 27.36 21.62
CA ALA A 218 12.72 27.20 20.55
C ALA A 218 11.67 28.33 20.58
N PRO A 219 11.17 28.76 19.42
CA PRO A 219 10.00 29.63 19.34
C PRO A 219 8.81 29.05 20.11
N ALA A 220 8.02 29.93 20.74
CA ALA A 220 6.84 29.52 21.52
C ALA A 220 5.78 28.79 20.69
N ASP A 221 5.69 29.11 19.40
CA ASP A 221 4.83 28.41 18.44
C ASP A 221 5.67 27.98 17.22
N LEU A 222 5.66 26.68 16.97
CA LEU A 222 6.33 26.03 15.84
C LEU A 222 5.34 25.61 14.75
N GLY A 223 4.04 25.86 14.93
CA GLY A 223 3.00 25.49 13.97
C GLY A 223 2.78 23.98 13.85
N LEU A 224 3.06 23.22 14.92
CA LEU A 224 2.89 21.76 14.93
C LEU A 224 1.41 21.39 14.75
N GLU A 225 1.11 20.48 13.81
CA GLU A 225 -0.23 19.94 13.54
C GLU A 225 -0.74 19.05 14.67
N GLU A 226 0.14 18.24 15.26
CA GLU A 226 -0.24 17.25 16.27
C GLU A 226 0.75 17.25 17.44
N ARG A 227 0.20 17.09 18.65
CA ARG A 227 0.96 16.96 19.90
C ARG A 227 0.48 15.73 20.66
N PRO A 228 1.04 14.53 20.36
CA PRO A 228 0.67 13.31 21.04
C PRO A 228 1.01 13.36 22.53
N ASP A 229 0.18 12.71 23.34
CA ASP A 229 0.45 12.58 24.78
C ASP A 229 1.77 11.82 25.03
N GLY A 230 2.52 12.25 26.04
CA GLY A 230 3.74 11.58 26.50
C GLY A 230 5.02 11.97 25.77
N LEU A 231 4.97 12.89 24.79
CA LEU A 231 6.14 13.51 24.17
C LEU A 231 6.34 14.94 24.68
N ASP A 232 7.59 15.37 24.88
CA ASP A 232 7.89 16.78 25.13
C ASP A 232 7.92 17.63 23.84
N GLU A 233 8.19 18.93 23.97
CA GLU A 233 8.19 19.87 22.84
C GLU A 233 9.22 19.53 21.76
N ALA A 234 10.42 19.07 22.16
CA ALA A 234 11.47 18.68 21.23
C ALA A 234 11.12 17.37 20.52
N GLU A 235 10.54 16.41 21.25
CA GLU A 235 10.04 15.15 20.72
C GLU A 235 8.89 15.37 19.73
N CYS A 236 7.93 16.25 20.04
CA CYS A 236 6.86 16.63 19.11
C CYS A 236 7.41 17.27 17.83
N TRP A 237 8.38 18.19 17.96
CA TRP A 237 9.00 18.82 16.78
C TRP A 237 9.78 17.82 15.92
N VAL A 238 10.57 16.94 16.54
CA VAL A 238 11.30 15.88 15.81
C VAL A 238 10.34 14.93 15.13
N ARG A 239 9.26 14.54 15.81
CA ARG A 239 8.22 13.66 15.27
C ARG A 239 7.66 14.20 13.94
N GLU A 240 7.36 15.49 13.84
CA GLU A 240 6.87 16.06 12.57
C GLU A 240 7.89 15.98 11.44
N LYS A 241 9.20 16.02 11.75
CA LYS A 241 10.25 15.77 10.75
C LYS A 241 10.35 14.30 10.34
N MET A 242 9.72 13.39 11.09
CA MET A 242 9.74 11.97 10.84
C MET A 242 8.56 11.50 9.97
N ILE A 243 7.43 12.22 9.97
CA ILE A 243 6.19 11.80 9.31
C ILE A 243 5.84 12.68 8.11
N LEU A 244 4.83 12.29 7.34
CA LEU A 244 4.16 13.18 6.38
C LEU A 244 2.92 13.80 7.05
N THR A 245 2.92 15.12 7.16
CA THR A 245 1.82 15.91 7.74
C THR A 245 0.78 16.29 6.68
N ALA A 246 -0.42 16.75 7.10
CA ALA A 246 -1.44 17.17 6.14
C ALA A 246 -0.99 18.39 5.33
N HIS A 247 -0.21 19.29 5.92
CA HIS A 247 0.43 20.42 5.25
C HIS A 247 1.50 19.96 4.25
N ASP A 248 2.29 18.94 4.59
CA ASP A 248 3.32 18.39 3.70
C ASP A 248 2.74 17.71 2.46
N VAL A 249 1.51 17.23 2.53
CA VAL A 249 0.88 16.49 1.42
C VAL A 249 -0.15 17.36 0.68
N TYR A 250 -0.96 18.15 1.37
CA TYR A 250 -2.10 18.83 0.75
C TYR A 250 -1.94 20.35 0.61
N GLY A 251 -0.79 20.90 1.01
CA GLY A 251 -0.48 22.32 0.85
C GLY A 251 -0.39 22.76 -0.63
N GLU A 252 -0.71 24.01 -0.92
CA GLU A 252 -0.79 24.54 -2.29
C GLU A 252 0.53 24.44 -3.09
N GLY A 253 1.67 24.44 -2.40
CA GLY A 253 3.00 24.35 -3.01
C GLY A 253 3.55 22.93 -3.16
N GLN A 254 2.79 21.89 -2.80
CA GLN A 254 3.31 20.53 -2.72
C GLN A 254 3.43 19.86 -4.09
N THR A 255 4.44 19.00 -4.22
CA THR A 255 4.79 18.26 -5.44
C THR A 255 5.24 16.84 -5.08
N VAL A 256 5.23 15.93 -6.06
CA VAL A 256 5.81 14.58 -5.90
C VAL A 256 7.25 14.64 -5.34
N ASN A 257 8.06 15.61 -5.78
CA ASN A 257 9.44 15.75 -5.32
C ASN A 257 9.56 16.25 -3.88
N SER A 258 8.67 17.14 -3.43
CA SER A 258 8.67 17.62 -2.04
C SER A 258 8.19 16.52 -1.09
N ALA A 259 7.12 15.79 -1.44
CA ALA A 259 6.67 14.62 -0.67
C ALA A 259 7.78 13.58 -0.53
N TRP A 260 8.46 13.22 -1.62
CA TRP A 260 9.63 12.33 -1.57
C TRP A 260 10.80 12.91 -0.76
N ALA A 261 10.97 14.23 -0.72
CA ALA A 261 12.01 14.86 0.10
C ALA A 261 11.68 14.73 1.60
N CYS A 262 10.44 14.98 2.02
CA CYS A 262 9.98 14.79 3.39
C CYS A 262 10.08 13.31 3.79
N PHE A 263 9.58 12.39 2.96
CA PHE A 263 9.70 10.95 3.16
C PHE A 263 11.14 10.49 3.38
N ASN A 264 12.06 10.92 2.51
CA ASN A 264 13.47 10.56 2.62
C ASN A 264 14.15 11.15 3.88
N GLN A 265 13.72 12.33 4.33
CA GLN A 265 14.21 12.92 5.58
C GLN A 265 13.71 12.13 6.78
N GLY A 266 12.41 11.82 6.82
CA GLY A 266 11.80 11.05 7.90
C GLY A 266 12.43 9.67 8.05
N THR A 267 12.55 8.91 6.96
CA THR A 267 13.20 7.58 6.98
C THR A 267 14.66 7.62 7.47
N ARG A 268 15.41 8.70 7.21
CA ARG A 268 16.77 8.88 7.78
C ARG A 268 16.76 9.17 9.28
N ALA A 269 15.76 9.89 9.78
CA ALA A 269 15.56 10.08 11.21
C ALA A 269 15.21 8.76 11.91
N PHE A 270 14.24 8.00 11.38
CA PHE A 270 13.85 6.66 11.87
C PHE A 270 15.04 5.72 12.01
N LYS A 271 15.89 5.67 10.98
CA LYS A 271 17.06 4.80 10.93
C LYS A 271 17.93 4.93 12.19
N GLY A 272 18.21 6.15 12.63
CA GLY A 272 19.05 6.38 13.81
C GLY A 272 18.42 5.95 15.14
N LEU A 273 17.09 5.94 15.20
CA LEU A 273 16.32 5.55 16.37
C LEU A 273 16.07 4.04 16.45
N VAL A 274 16.03 3.34 15.31
CA VAL A 274 15.80 1.89 15.25
C VAL A 274 17.12 1.09 15.28
N ASN A 275 18.20 1.62 14.69
CA ASN A 275 19.42 0.85 14.41
C ASN A 275 20.45 0.91 15.54
N TYR A 276 20.12 0.37 16.71
CA TYR A 276 21.12 0.00 17.73
C TYR A 276 20.64 -1.22 18.51
N LYS A 277 21.58 -2.01 19.05
CA LYS A 277 21.35 -3.40 19.48
C LYS A 277 20.08 -3.62 20.33
N SER A 278 19.91 -2.88 21.42
CA SER A 278 18.76 -3.07 22.33
C SER A 278 17.44 -2.70 21.69
N VAL A 279 17.36 -1.54 21.02
CA VAL A 279 16.13 -1.11 20.35
C VAL A 279 15.83 -1.95 19.13
N TYR A 280 16.82 -2.36 18.33
CA TYR A 280 16.59 -3.26 17.21
C TYR A 280 15.92 -4.56 17.66
N ARG A 281 16.40 -5.15 18.78
CA ARG A 281 15.76 -6.33 19.37
C ARG A 281 14.33 -6.05 19.84
N TRP A 282 14.13 -4.98 20.61
CA TRP A 282 12.79 -4.60 21.07
C TRP A 282 11.83 -4.36 19.89
N TYR A 283 12.31 -3.67 18.85
CA TYR A 283 11.55 -3.27 17.67
C TYR A 283 11.05 -4.48 16.90
N VAL A 284 11.87 -5.52 16.72
CA VAL A 284 11.39 -6.79 16.10
C VAL A 284 10.20 -7.34 16.89
N GLY A 285 10.31 -7.45 18.21
CA GLY A 285 9.23 -7.96 19.05
C GLY A 285 7.97 -7.09 19.00
N ALA A 286 8.13 -5.78 19.11
CA ALA A 286 7.04 -4.81 19.09
C ALA A 286 6.35 -4.72 17.71
N ALA A 287 7.09 -4.84 16.62
CA ALA A 287 6.53 -4.92 15.27
C ALA A 287 5.68 -6.20 15.09
N ILE A 288 6.14 -7.34 15.60
CA ILE A 288 5.32 -8.57 15.60
C ILE A 288 4.05 -8.37 16.45
N ASP A 289 4.17 -7.75 17.62
CA ASP A 289 3.00 -7.46 18.46
C ASP A 289 2.03 -6.48 17.77
N SER A 290 2.52 -5.50 17.01
CA SER A 290 1.72 -4.60 16.16
C SER A 290 0.93 -5.40 15.12
N MET A 291 1.61 -6.25 14.34
CA MET A 291 0.99 -7.09 13.32
C MET A 291 -0.05 -8.06 13.90
N ILE A 292 0.22 -8.68 15.05
CA ILE A 292 -0.73 -9.57 15.73
C ILE A 292 -1.99 -8.81 16.16
N ARG A 293 -1.84 -7.61 16.73
CA ARG A 293 -2.98 -6.76 17.08
C ARG A 293 -3.80 -6.36 15.86
N ASP A 294 -3.15 -6.20 14.71
CA ASP A 294 -3.81 -5.97 13.42
C ASP A 294 -4.31 -7.25 12.71
N ASN A 295 -4.35 -8.40 13.41
CA ASN A 295 -4.81 -9.68 12.87
C ASN A 295 -4.06 -10.13 11.59
N VAL A 296 -2.75 -9.88 11.53
CA VAL A 296 -1.83 -10.38 10.52
C VAL A 296 -1.14 -11.65 11.03
N MET A 297 -1.21 -12.74 10.27
CA MET A 297 -0.66 -14.04 10.69
C MET A 297 0.80 -14.28 10.26
N TYR A 298 1.28 -13.49 9.30
CA TYR A 298 2.60 -13.62 8.68
C TYR A 298 2.99 -12.34 7.95
N ALA A 299 4.30 -12.02 7.92
CA ALA A 299 4.78 -10.87 7.16
C ALA A 299 6.15 -11.07 6.49
N GLU A 300 6.33 -10.35 5.39
CA GLU A 300 7.57 -10.26 4.61
C GLU A 300 8.14 -8.84 4.68
N LEU A 301 9.22 -8.69 5.43
CA LEU A 301 9.76 -7.39 5.77
C LEU A 301 10.88 -6.98 4.82
N ARG A 302 10.92 -5.68 4.52
CA ARG A 302 11.93 -5.02 3.68
C ARG A 302 12.88 -4.14 4.54
N PRO A 303 13.86 -4.72 5.26
CA PRO A 303 14.85 -3.94 5.99
C PRO A 303 15.90 -3.34 5.03
N MET A 304 16.32 -2.12 5.32
CA MET A 304 17.45 -1.49 4.63
C MET A 304 18.77 -1.96 5.25
N LEU A 305 19.51 -2.82 4.54
CA LEU A 305 20.72 -3.47 5.07
C LEU A 305 22.05 -2.90 4.55
N MET A 306 21.99 -1.79 3.80
CA MET A 306 23.16 -1.19 3.13
C MET A 306 24.27 -0.73 4.10
N ASP A 307 23.95 -0.42 5.35
CA ASP A 307 24.94 0.03 6.35
C ASP A 307 25.81 -1.11 6.90
N LYS A 308 25.45 -2.37 6.62
CA LYS A 308 26.17 -3.60 6.99
C LYS A 308 26.26 -3.91 8.49
N SER A 309 26.10 -2.92 9.37
CA SER A 309 26.05 -3.10 10.81
C SER A 309 25.19 -2.06 11.52
N ILE A 310 24.83 -2.36 12.76
CA ILE A 310 24.24 -1.41 13.71
C ILE A 310 25.13 -1.35 14.97
N PRO A 311 25.26 -0.19 15.65
CA PRO A 311 26.04 -0.08 16.88
C PRO A 311 25.45 -0.87 18.07
N SER A 312 26.31 -1.22 19.03
CA SER A 312 25.90 -1.51 20.41
C SER A 312 25.35 -0.27 21.10
N ASP A 313 24.68 -0.44 22.24
CA ASP A 313 24.00 0.65 22.95
C ASP A 313 24.95 1.76 23.45
N ASP A 314 26.24 1.45 23.60
CA ASP A 314 27.31 2.38 23.95
C ASP A 314 28.10 2.89 22.73
N GLY A 315 27.75 2.44 21.52
CA GLY A 315 28.39 2.80 20.26
C GLY A 315 29.76 2.15 20.01
N THR A 316 30.27 1.30 20.91
CA THR A 316 31.66 0.80 20.85
C THR A 316 31.85 -0.43 19.97
N LEU A 317 30.81 -1.25 19.80
CA LEU A 317 30.81 -2.47 18.99
C LEU A 317 29.86 -2.32 17.79
N GLN A 318 30.14 -3.09 16.74
CA GLN A 318 29.29 -3.17 15.55
C GLN A 318 28.65 -4.56 15.48
N ILE A 319 27.33 -4.58 15.34
CA ILE A 319 26.49 -5.76 15.17
C ILE A 319 26.24 -5.94 13.68
N ASP A 320 26.93 -6.88 13.06
CA ASP A 320 26.88 -7.12 11.61
C ASP A 320 25.53 -7.68 11.14
N LEU A 321 25.38 -7.84 9.82
CA LEU A 321 24.18 -8.39 9.21
C LEU A 321 23.79 -9.77 9.76
N ASN A 322 24.78 -10.62 10.02
CA ASN A 322 24.56 -11.96 10.55
C ASN A 322 23.91 -11.92 11.95
N ALA A 323 24.50 -11.13 12.84
CA ALA A 323 24.00 -10.95 14.19
C ALA A 323 22.62 -10.28 14.20
N GLN A 324 22.36 -9.35 13.28
CA GLN A 324 21.00 -8.78 13.09
C GLN A 324 19.98 -9.85 12.72
N MET A 325 20.28 -10.74 11.75
CA MET A 325 19.36 -11.84 11.39
C MET A 325 19.14 -12.82 12.55
N LYS A 326 20.18 -13.10 13.36
CA LYS A 326 20.05 -13.90 14.59
C LYS A 326 19.08 -13.28 15.59
N ILE A 327 19.16 -11.96 15.79
CA ILE A 327 18.21 -11.23 16.66
C ILE A 327 16.78 -11.42 16.15
N ILE A 328 16.54 -11.28 14.84
CA ILE A 328 15.20 -11.50 14.25
C ILE A 328 14.71 -12.91 14.54
N CYS A 329 15.51 -13.93 14.24
CA CYS A 329 15.12 -15.33 14.50
C CYS A 329 14.83 -15.60 15.98
N GLU A 330 15.61 -15.02 16.90
CA GLU A 330 15.40 -15.17 18.33
C GLU A 330 14.08 -14.55 18.80
N GLU A 331 13.78 -13.32 18.39
CA GLU A 331 12.54 -12.65 18.80
C GLU A 331 11.30 -13.30 18.15
N VAL A 332 11.40 -13.79 16.91
CA VAL A 332 10.32 -14.59 16.29
C VAL A 332 10.05 -15.86 17.10
N ARG A 333 11.08 -16.66 17.41
CA ARG A 333 10.90 -17.89 18.20
C ARG A 333 10.34 -17.60 19.59
N LYS A 334 10.84 -16.54 20.24
CA LYS A 334 10.35 -16.09 21.54
C LYS A 334 8.87 -15.72 21.47
N LYS A 335 8.44 -14.99 20.45
CA LYS A 335 7.02 -14.63 20.29
C LYS A 335 6.15 -15.86 20.00
N GLN A 336 6.58 -16.76 19.13
CA GLN A 336 5.85 -18.00 18.84
C GLN A 336 5.70 -18.87 20.09
N GLN A 337 6.75 -18.98 20.92
CA GLN A 337 6.67 -19.69 22.20
C GLN A 337 5.69 -19.01 23.17
N GLN A 338 5.73 -17.67 23.28
CA GLN A 338 4.77 -16.93 24.11
C GLN A 338 3.32 -17.18 23.67
N LEU A 339 3.05 -17.20 22.37
CA LEU A 339 1.73 -17.50 21.82
C LEU A 339 1.33 -18.95 22.07
N GLN A 340 2.26 -19.90 21.96
CA GLN A 340 2.04 -21.31 22.27
C GLN A 340 1.65 -21.49 23.75
N ASP A 341 2.40 -20.86 24.67
CA ASP A 341 2.16 -20.92 26.12
C ASP A 341 0.83 -20.25 26.50
N ALA A 342 0.43 -19.21 25.77
CA ALA A 342 -0.85 -18.52 25.92
C ALA A 342 -2.04 -19.24 25.25
N GLY A 343 -1.82 -20.40 24.60
CA GLY A 343 -2.86 -21.14 23.89
C GLY A 343 -3.38 -20.45 22.62
N LYS A 344 -2.58 -19.56 22.02
CA LYS A 344 -2.91 -18.77 20.82
C LYS A 344 -1.88 -18.96 19.68
N PRO A 345 -1.43 -20.18 19.37
CA PRO A 345 -0.34 -20.39 18.39
C PRO A 345 -0.71 -19.91 16.97
N ASP A 346 -2.00 -19.87 16.64
CA ASP A 346 -2.49 -19.49 15.32
C ASP A 346 -2.54 -17.97 15.08
N GLN A 347 -2.21 -17.13 16.08
CA GLN A 347 -2.15 -15.68 15.88
C GLN A 347 -0.94 -15.23 15.06
N PHE A 348 0.18 -15.95 15.11
CA PHE A 348 1.37 -15.66 14.32
C PHE A 348 2.20 -16.93 14.01
N PRO A 349 1.58 -17.93 13.35
CA PRO A 349 2.10 -19.29 13.29
C PRO A 349 3.33 -19.45 12.38
N PHE A 350 3.56 -18.51 11.44
CA PHE A 350 4.60 -18.65 10.41
C PHE A 350 5.81 -17.73 10.62
N GLY A 351 5.76 -16.81 11.57
CA GLY A 351 6.86 -15.89 11.84
C GLY A 351 7.02 -14.81 10.76
N LEU A 352 8.27 -14.40 10.52
CA LEU A 352 8.65 -13.36 9.57
C LEU A 352 9.63 -13.91 8.53
N LYS A 353 9.59 -13.34 7.32
CA LYS A 353 10.68 -13.47 6.34
C LYS A 353 11.21 -12.11 5.92
N ILE A 354 12.41 -12.11 5.35
CA ILE A 354 13.16 -10.92 4.99
C ILE A 354 13.39 -10.89 3.47
N ILE A 355 12.95 -9.80 2.85
CA ILE A 355 13.30 -9.41 1.49
C ILE A 355 14.48 -8.45 1.60
N TYR A 356 15.66 -8.86 1.13
CA TYR A 356 16.85 -8.03 1.18
C TYR A 356 16.67 -6.80 0.30
N CYS A 357 16.70 -5.61 0.88
CA CYS A 357 16.50 -4.36 0.13
C CYS A 357 17.78 -3.57 -0.02
N THR A 358 17.95 -2.98 -1.19
CA THR A 358 19.01 -2.00 -1.42
C THR A 358 18.51 -0.78 -2.22
N PRO A 359 19.06 0.43 -2.00
CA PRO A 359 18.59 1.60 -2.71
C PRO A 359 18.95 1.55 -4.19
N ARG A 360 18.00 1.85 -5.08
CA ARG A 360 18.28 1.91 -6.54
C ARG A 360 19.28 2.98 -6.95
N SER A 361 19.51 4.00 -6.10
CA SER A 361 20.42 5.12 -6.38
C SER A 361 21.91 4.79 -6.23
N ILE A 362 22.29 3.58 -5.80
CA ILE A 362 23.69 3.25 -5.52
C ILE A 362 24.51 3.00 -6.80
N PRO A 363 25.85 3.13 -6.76
CA PRO A 363 26.69 2.74 -7.89
C PRO A 363 26.72 1.21 -8.12
N ARG A 364 26.93 0.77 -9.36
CA ARG A 364 27.02 -0.66 -9.75
C ARG A 364 27.98 -1.51 -8.90
N PRO A 365 29.20 -1.05 -8.55
CA PRO A 365 30.08 -1.84 -7.67
C PRO A 365 29.48 -2.08 -6.28
N LYS A 366 28.72 -1.10 -5.77
CA LYS A 366 28.00 -1.27 -4.50
C LYS A 366 26.89 -2.29 -4.67
N MET A 367 26.06 -2.18 -5.72
CA MET A 367 25.03 -3.18 -6.04
C MET A 367 25.57 -4.62 -6.07
N GLN A 368 26.74 -4.83 -6.70
CA GLN A 368 27.39 -6.13 -6.72
C GLN A 368 27.72 -6.65 -5.30
N SER A 369 28.17 -5.77 -4.40
CA SER A 369 28.39 -6.12 -2.99
C SER A 369 27.10 -6.47 -2.27
N GLU A 370 26.00 -5.74 -2.53
CA GLU A 370 24.69 -5.98 -1.92
C GLU A 370 24.12 -7.35 -2.34
N LEU A 371 24.21 -7.69 -3.64
CA LEU A 371 23.82 -8.99 -4.16
C LEU A 371 24.64 -10.13 -3.52
N LEU A 372 25.95 -9.93 -3.35
CA LEU A 372 26.80 -10.91 -2.67
C LEU A 372 26.43 -11.09 -1.19
N ASP A 373 26.10 -10.01 -0.49
CA ASP A 373 25.69 -10.09 0.92
C ASP A 373 24.32 -10.74 1.08
N CYS A 374 23.36 -10.45 0.20
CA CYS A 374 22.09 -11.17 0.13
C CYS A 374 22.31 -12.67 -0.05
N LEU A 375 23.22 -13.07 -0.95
CA LEU A 375 23.56 -14.47 -1.18
C LEU A 375 24.13 -15.15 0.07
N LYS A 376 25.07 -14.50 0.76
CA LYS A 376 25.67 -15.01 2.00
C LYS A 376 24.61 -15.20 3.08
N LEU A 377 23.73 -14.21 3.27
CA LEU A 377 22.64 -14.31 4.25
C LEU A 377 21.65 -15.41 3.87
N LYS A 378 21.33 -15.62 2.59
CA LYS A 378 20.47 -16.73 2.17
C LYS A 378 21.09 -18.09 2.48
N LEU A 379 22.39 -18.25 2.27
CA LEU A 379 23.09 -19.50 2.56
C LEU A 379 23.10 -19.82 4.06
N GLU A 380 23.16 -18.80 4.90
CA GLU A 380 23.20 -18.99 6.36
C GLU A 380 21.81 -19.04 7.00
N PHE A 381 20.84 -18.30 6.46
CA PHE A 381 19.47 -18.23 6.94
C PHE A 381 18.47 -18.58 5.82
N PRO A 382 18.47 -19.84 5.33
CA PRO A 382 17.70 -20.26 4.16
C PRO A 382 16.19 -20.07 4.32
N ASP A 383 15.67 -20.17 5.55
CA ASP A 383 14.23 -20.04 5.83
C ASP A 383 13.79 -18.60 6.09
N LEU A 384 14.74 -17.69 6.40
CA LEU A 384 14.47 -16.29 6.70
C LEU A 384 14.55 -15.41 5.45
N ILE A 385 15.63 -15.51 4.67
CA ILE A 385 15.80 -14.66 3.47
C ILE A 385 14.93 -15.22 2.34
N CYS A 386 13.89 -14.50 1.95
CA CYS A 386 12.91 -14.94 0.96
C CYS A 386 12.98 -14.21 -0.38
N GLY A 387 13.72 -13.11 -0.50
CA GLY A 387 13.80 -12.38 -1.75
C GLY A 387 14.79 -11.22 -1.75
N PHE A 388 14.80 -10.50 -2.87
CA PHE A 388 15.61 -9.30 -3.08
C PHE A 388 14.79 -8.19 -3.77
N ASP A 389 15.02 -6.93 -3.37
CA ASP A 389 14.29 -5.77 -3.86
C ASP A 389 15.20 -4.52 -4.02
N LEU A 390 14.81 -3.65 -4.96
CA LEU A 390 15.39 -2.34 -5.26
C LEU A 390 14.41 -1.25 -4.83
N VAL A 391 14.79 -0.46 -3.83
CA VAL A 391 13.87 0.50 -3.18
C VAL A 391 14.32 1.96 -3.36
N GLY A 392 13.40 2.89 -3.08
CA GLY A 392 13.60 4.34 -3.17
C GLY A 392 13.01 4.94 -4.46
N ALA A 393 12.87 6.26 -4.48
CA ALA A 393 12.14 7.01 -5.51
C ALA A 393 12.36 6.51 -6.94
N GLU A 394 11.32 5.88 -7.50
CA GLU A 394 11.39 5.22 -8.80
C GLU A 394 11.72 6.22 -9.92
N ASP A 395 11.22 7.45 -9.80
CA ASP A 395 11.39 8.55 -10.76
C ASP A 395 12.79 9.17 -10.81
N ARG A 396 13.78 8.55 -10.16
CA ARG A 396 15.19 8.98 -10.22
C ARG A 396 16.00 8.05 -11.14
N ARG A 397 17.24 8.44 -11.43
CA ARG A 397 18.17 7.66 -12.25
C ARG A 397 18.33 6.24 -11.70
N ASN A 398 18.72 5.33 -12.60
CA ASN A 398 18.95 3.89 -12.38
C ASN A 398 17.66 3.06 -12.32
N PRO A 399 16.97 2.88 -13.46
CA PRO A 399 15.93 1.86 -13.59
C PRO A 399 16.50 0.45 -13.41
N ILE A 400 15.66 -0.57 -13.30
CA ILE A 400 16.05 -1.96 -13.10
C ILE A 400 17.03 -2.42 -14.20
N SER A 401 16.76 -2.06 -15.47
CA SER A 401 17.64 -2.33 -16.61
C SER A 401 19.10 -1.87 -16.41
N PHE A 402 19.34 -0.82 -15.61
CA PHE A 402 20.68 -0.35 -15.30
C PHE A 402 21.53 -1.40 -14.56
N TYR A 403 20.90 -2.39 -13.91
CA TYR A 403 21.55 -3.51 -13.23
C TYR A 403 21.28 -4.87 -13.90
N ALA A 404 20.69 -4.90 -15.10
CA ALA A 404 20.18 -6.14 -15.71
C ALA A 404 21.21 -7.27 -15.76
N ASP A 405 22.45 -6.98 -16.16
CA ASP A 405 23.53 -7.97 -16.21
C ASP A 405 23.92 -8.52 -14.84
N LEU A 406 23.95 -7.67 -13.80
CA LEU A 406 24.21 -8.10 -12.42
C LEU A 406 23.07 -8.95 -11.88
N LEU A 407 21.82 -8.56 -12.15
CA LEU A 407 20.62 -9.28 -11.70
C LEU A 407 20.48 -10.64 -12.38
N VAL A 408 20.71 -10.72 -13.70
CA VAL A 408 20.76 -12.00 -14.44
C VAL A 408 21.88 -12.89 -13.90
N GLY A 409 23.09 -12.33 -13.71
CA GLY A 409 24.21 -13.06 -13.11
C GLY A 409 23.91 -13.58 -11.71
N PHE A 410 23.16 -12.82 -10.90
CA PHE A 410 22.70 -13.22 -9.58
C PHE A 410 21.70 -14.39 -9.65
N THR A 411 20.71 -14.32 -10.54
CA THR A 411 19.75 -15.42 -10.77
C THR A 411 20.46 -16.70 -11.20
N GLU A 412 21.40 -16.62 -12.15
CA GLU A 412 22.19 -17.79 -12.59
C GLU A 412 23.08 -18.35 -11.48
N THR A 413 23.59 -17.49 -10.61
CA THR A 413 24.36 -17.92 -9.43
C THR A 413 23.48 -18.66 -8.43
N CYS A 414 22.27 -18.16 -8.16
CA CYS A 414 21.29 -18.84 -7.29
C CYS A 414 20.94 -20.24 -7.82
N LYS A 415 20.72 -20.38 -9.14
CA LYS A 415 20.49 -21.67 -9.81
C LYS A 415 21.65 -22.65 -9.59
N LYS A 416 22.89 -22.20 -9.79
CA LYS A 416 24.10 -23.04 -9.60
C LYS A 416 24.26 -23.49 -8.14
N LEU A 417 23.91 -22.62 -7.19
CA LEU A 417 23.95 -22.92 -5.76
C LEU A 417 22.72 -23.68 -5.26
N LYS A 418 21.73 -23.94 -6.13
CA LYS A 418 20.46 -24.62 -5.79
C LYS A 418 19.70 -23.93 -4.66
N ILE A 419 19.72 -22.61 -4.66
CA ILE A 419 18.94 -21.77 -3.75
C ILE A 419 17.96 -20.91 -4.55
N SER A 420 16.88 -20.46 -3.90
CA SER A 420 15.90 -19.57 -4.49
C SER A 420 15.89 -18.23 -3.77
N ILE A 421 16.14 -17.16 -4.53
CA ILE A 421 15.98 -15.76 -4.11
C ILE A 421 15.18 -15.08 -5.23
N PRO A 422 13.83 -15.15 -5.19
CA PRO A 422 13.00 -14.41 -6.14
C PRO A 422 13.15 -12.90 -5.96
N PHE A 423 12.87 -12.17 -7.04
CA PHE A 423 12.78 -10.72 -6.99
C PHE A 423 11.34 -10.29 -6.65
N MET A 424 11.20 -9.24 -5.84
CA MET A 424 9.93 -8.55 -5.55
C MET A 424 10.09 -7.04 -5.72
N PHE A 425 10.47 -6.63 -6.94
CA PHE A 425 10.87 -5.25 -7.19
C PHE A 425 9.73 -4.25 -6.97
N HIS A 426 10.04 -3.10 -6.37
CA HIS A 426 9.29 -1.88 -6.63
C HIS A 426 9.39 -1.54 -8.12
N ALA A 427 8.24 -1.53 -8.79
CA ALA A 427 8.15 -1.18 -10.20
C ALA A 427 6.76 -0.61 -10.54
N GLY A 428 6.77 0.47 -11.32
CA GLY A 428 5.55 1.17 -11.73
C GLY A 428 4.93 2.05 -10.65
N GLU A 429 5.60 2.34 -9.53
CA GLU A 429 5.20 3.36 -8.55
C GLU A 429 5.54 4.77 -9.09
N THR A 430 4.87 5.15 -10.17
CA THR A 430 5.18 6.39 -10.89
C THR A 430 4.00 6.88 -11.73
N LEU A 431 3.99 8.19 -11.99
CA LEU A 431 3.12 8.80 -13.01
C LEU A 431 3.74 8.78 -14.41
N LEU A 432 5.03 8.44 -14.53
CA LEU A 432 5.76 8.25 -15.77
C LEU A 432 5.66 6.79 -16.24
N ASP A 433 5.89 6.54 -17.53
CA ASP A 433 5.77 5.18 -18.07
C ASP A 433 7.03 4.32 -17.80
N ALA A 434 8.15 4.99 -17.49
CA ALA A 434 9.46 4.37 -17.49
C ALA A 434 10.18 4.39 -16.12
N GLY A 435 9.62 5.01 -15.09
CA GLY A 435 10.22 5.05 -13.75
C GLY A 435 11.62 5.70 -13.74
N GLY A 436 11.64 7.03 -13.89
CA GLY A 436 12.85 7.85 -13.71
C GLY A 436 13.71 8.11 -14.94
N THR A 437 13.19 7.75 -16.11
CA THR A 437 13.79 8.02 -17.42
C THR A 437 12.74 8.62 -18.36
N ALA A 438 13.17 9.53 -19.23
CA ALA A 438 12.30 10.09 -20.28
C ALA A 438 12.12 9.13 -21.46
N ASN A 439 12.85 8.01 -21.48
CA ASN A 439 12.73 6.99 -22.52
C ASN A 439 11.65 5.95 -22.15
N PRO A 440 10.51 5.90 -22.85
CA PRO A 440 9.43 4.93 -22.60
C PRO A 440 9.86 3.48 -22.85
N ASP A 441 10.92 3.24 -23.61
CA ASP A 441 11.45 1.88 -23.87
C ASP A 441 12.17 1.28 -22.64
N ASN A 442 12.34 2.05 -21.57
CA ASN A 442 13.11 1.67 -20.40
C ASN A 442 12.23 1.61 -19.14
N SER A 443 11.21 0.76 -19.16
CA SER A 443 10.22 0.64 -18.10
C SER A 443 10.51 -0.51 -17.14
N ASN A 444 10.53 -0.18 -15.84
CA ASN A 444 10.76 -1.14 -14.76
C ASN A 444 9.72 -2.28 -14.74
N LEU A 445 8.51 -2.06 -15.26
CA LEU A 445 7.48 -3.09 -15.38
C LEU A 445 7.87 -4.18 -16.41
N TYR A 446 8.49 -3.79 -17.52
CA TYR A 446 8.98 -4.76 -18.51
C TYR A 446 10.16 -5.55 -17.94
N ASP A 447 11.11 -4.87 -17.30
CA ASP A 447 12.27 -5.52 -16.70
C ASP A 447 11.87 -6.51 -15.60
N ALA A 448 10.93 -6.13 -14.73
CA ALA A 448 10.46 -6.98 -13.65
C ALA A 448 9.77 -8.26 -14.18
N LEU A 449 9.00 -8.15 -15.28
CA LEU A 449 8.43 -9.30 -15.97
C LEU A 449 9.52 -10.22 -16.54
N LEU A 450 10.51 -9.65 -17.25
CA LEU A 450 11.58 -10.42 -17.88
C LEU A 450 12.51 -11.09 -16.86
N LEU A 451 12.68 -10.47 -15.69
CA LEU A 451 13.43 -11.02 -14.56
C LEU A 451 12.62 -12.02 -13.71
N ASN A 452 11.38 -12.34 -14.13
CA ASN A 452 10.49 -13.28 -13.46
C ASN A 452 10.25 -12.91 -11.99
N CYS A 453 9.97 -11.63 -11.72
CA CYS A 453 9.57 -11.21 -10.38
C CYS A 453 8.38 -12.02 -9.87
N LYS A 454 8.45 -12.47 -8.62
CA LYS A 454 7.36 -13.22 -7.97
C LYS A 454 6.16 -12.32 -7.70
N ARG A 455 6.41 -11.08 -7.30
CA ARG A 455 5.43 -10.02 -7.04
C ARG A 455 6.02 -8.67 -7.42
N ILE A 456 5.16 -7.67 -7.56
CA ILE A 456 5.56 -6.30 -7.91
C ILE A 456 5.09 -5.34 -6.83
N GLY A 457 6.04 -4.60 -6.25
CA GLY A 457 5.75 -3.49 -5.37
C GLY A 457 4.99 -2.40 -6.14
N HIS A 458 3.79 -2.04 -5.66
CA HIS A 458 2.85 -1.08 -6.24
C HIS A 458 2.25 -1.51 -7.59
N GLY A 459 3.02 -1.43 -8.70
CA GLY A 459 2.48 -1.65 -10.05
C GLY A 459 1.48 -0.57 -10.50
N TYR A 460 1.56 0.64 -9.92
CA TYR A 460 0.58 1.72 -10.09
C TYR A 460 0.36 2.09 -11.58
N ALA A 461 1.43 2.21 -12.36
CA ALA A 461 1.39 2.58 -13.78
C ALA A 461 0.98 1.45 -14.74
N LEU A 462 0.74 0.22 -14.25
CA LEU A 462 0.58 -0.96 -15.12
C LEU A 462 -0.60 -0.85 -16.10
N LEU A 463 -1.66 -0.13 -15.74
CA LEU A 463 -2.83 0.08 -16.62
C LEU A 463 -2.52 0.78 -17.95
N LYS A 464 -1.38 1.44 -18.05
CA LYS A 464 -0.91 2.05 -19.30
C LYS A 464 -0.33 1.04 -20.29
N HIS A 465 -0.13 -0.21 -19.88
CA HIS A 465 0.58 -1.24 -20.62
C HIS A 465 -0.30 -2.48 -20.84
N PRO A 466 -1.28 -2.45 -21.77
CA PRO A 466 -2.26 -3.53 -21.94
C PRO A 466 -1.63 -4.90 -22.25
N MET A 467 -0.52 -4.92 -22.98
CA MET A 467 0.23 -6.16 -23.22
C MET A 467 0.82 -6.75 -21.93
N LEU A 468 1.37 -5.90 -21.06
CA LEU A 468 1.91 -6.35 -19.78
C LEU A 468 0.82 -6.85 -18.83
N ILE A 469 -0.34 -6.20 -18.79
CA ILE A 469 -1.49 -6.68 -18.01
C ILE A 469 -1.78 -8.14 -18.33
N GLU A 470 -1.88 -8.49 -19.61
CA GLU A 470 -2.14 -9.87 -20.03
C GLU A 470 -1.00 -10.82 -19.66
N LYS A 471 0.26 -10.38 -19.74
CA LYS A 471 1.42 -11.20 -19.32
C LYS A 471 1.44 -11.43 -17.81
N TYR A 472 1.16 -10.41 -17.01
CA TYR A 472 1.14 -10.49 -15.55
C TYR A 472 0.03 -11.43 -15.08
N LYS A 473 -1.16 -11.34 -15.69
CA LYS A 473 -2.27 -12.28 -15.45
C LYS A 473 -1.88 -13.71 -15.80
N GLN A 474 -1.32 -13.93 -16.99
CA GLN A 474 -0.89 -15.26 -17.46
C GLN A 474 0.17 -15.88 -16.55
N GLN A 475 1.08 -15.07 -15.99
CA GLN A 475 2.13 -15.51 -15.07
C GLN A 475 1.71 -15.51 -13.61
N ASN A 476 0.46 -15.11 -13.31
CA ASN A 476 -0.08 -15.01 -11.96
C ASN A 476 0.81 -14.13 -11.04
N ILE A 477 1.31 -13.01 -11.55
CA ILE A 477 2.11 -12.05 -10.78
C ILE A 477 1.18 -11.11 -10.03
N ALA A 478 1.29 -11.08 -8.70
CA ALA A 478 0.50 -10.18 -7.87
C ALA A 478 1.14 -8.80 -7.72
N LEU A 479 0.28 -7.78 -7.64
CA LEU A 479 0.64 -6.42 -7.27
C LEU A 479 0.49 -6.20 -5.76
N GLU A 480 1.47 -5.57 -5.14
CA GLU A 480 1.45 -5.19 -3.73
C GLU A 480 0.97 -3.73 -3.64
N LEU A 481 -0.34 -3.54 -3.51
CA LEU A 481 -0.95 -2.22 -3.48
C LEU A 481 -0.76 -1.56 -2.12
N CYS A 482 -0.45 -0.26 -2.13
CA CYS A 482 -0.29 0.57 -0.94
C CYS A 482 -1.05 1.91 -1.10
N PRO A 483 -2.39 1.91 -1.14
CA PRO A 483 -3.20 3.10 -1.42
C PRO A 483 -2.84 4.36 -0.60
N VAL A 484 -2.63 4.25 0.72
CA VAL A 484 -2.27 5.42 1.54
C VAL A 484 -0.90 5.98 1.10
N SER A 485 0.09 5.11 0.91
CA SER A 485 1.40 5.51 0.39
C SER A 485 1.28 6.27 -0.94
N ASN A 486 0.50 5.71 -1.88
CA ASN A 486 0.33 6.30 -3.19
C ASN A 486 -0.41 7.65 -3.16
N GLU A 487 -1.34 7.85 -2.23
CA GLU A 487 -1.93 9.16 -1.98
C GLU A 487 -0.89 10.16 -1.41
N LEU A 488 -0.22 9.79 -0.31
CA LEU A 488 0.66 10.72 0.40
C LEU A 488 1.95 11.05 -0.36
N LEU A 489 2.32 10.21 -1.34
CA LEU A 489 3.43 10.47 -2.27
C LEU A 489 2.97 11.10 -3.59
N HIS A 490 1.73 11.61 -3.66
CA HIS A 490 1.17 12.36 -4.78
C HIS A 490 1.03 11.57 -6.10
N LEU A 491 0.77 10.27 -6.03
CA LEU A 491 0.38 9.51 -7.22
C LEU A 491 -1.13 9.66 -7.51
N CYS A 492 -1.97 9.81 -6.48
CA CYS A 492 -3.40 10.17 -6.61
C CYS A 492 -3.81 11.16 -5.52
N GLY A 493 -4.93 11.86 -5.70
CA GLY A 493 -5.41 12.83 -4.72
C GLY A 493 -6.15 12.22 -3.53
N ASN A 494 -6.64 10.99 -3.67
CA ASN A 494 -7.35 10.21 -2.63
C ASN A 494 -7.59 8.77 -3.11
N ALA A 495 -8.12 7.91 -2.23
CA ALA A 495 -8.41 6.51 -2.54
C ALA A 495 -9.42 6.29 -3.68
N ARG A 496 -10.33 7.22 -3.98
CA ARG A 496 -11.28 7.09 -5.10
C ARG A 496 -10.63 7.30 -6.46
N GLU A 497 -9.51 8.02 -6.49
CA GLU A 497 -8.71 8.28 -7.69
C GLU A 497 -7.62 7.23 -7.91
N HIS A 498 -7.41 6.33 -6.94
CA HIS A 498 -6.42 5.28 -7.03
C HIS A 498 -6.78 4.25 -8.14
N PRO A 499 -5.83 3.73 -8.94
CA PRO A 499 -6.11 2.82 -10.06
C PRO A 499 -6.49 1.39 -9.66
N PHE A 500 -6.55 1.06 -8.36
CA PHE A 500 -6.83 -0.30 -7.88
C PHE A 500 -8.16 -0.88 -8.42
N PRO A 501 -9.26 -0.10 -8.56
CA PRO A 501 -10.54 -0.63 -9.04
C PRO A 501 -10.42 -1.16 -10.47
N ALA A 502 -9.60 -0.50 -11.30
CA ALA A 502 -9.35 -0.89 -12.67
C ALA A 502 -8.32 -2.02 -12.78
N LEU A 503 -7.30 -2.05 -11.91
CA LEU A 503 -6.37 -3.19 -11.82
C LEU A 503 -7.11 -4.49 -11.47
N LEU A 504 -8.00 -4.44 -10.48
CA LEU A 504 -8.84 -5.56 -10.09
C LEU A 504 -9.82 -5.97 -11.20
N ALA A 505 -10.49 -5.00 -11.83
CA ALA A 505 -11.39 -5.27 -12.96
C ALA A 505 -10.66 -5.85 -14.19
N ALA A 506 -9.38 -5.53 -14.37
CA ALA A 506 -8.55 -6.15 -15.41
C ALA A 506 -8.20 -7.61 -15.12
N GLY A 507 -8.51 -8.13 -13.91
CA GLY A 507 -8.25 -9.51 -13.50
C GLY A 507 -6.86 -9.74 -12.93
N LEU A 508 -6.17 -8.69 -12.47
CA LEU A 508 -4.87 -8.80 -11.80
C LEU A 508 -5.06 -9.14 -10.32
N HIS A 509 -4.26 -10.09 -9.83
CA HIS A 509 -4.20 -10.37 -8.40
C HIS A 509 -3.51 -9.22 -7.68
N CYS A 510 -4.12 -8.78 -6.58
CA CYS A 510 -3.62 -7.66 -5.78
C CYS A 510 -3.62 -8.05 -4.31
N THR A 511 -2.60 -7.60 -3.58
CA THR A 511 -2.53 -7.71 -2.11
C THR A 511 -2.51 -6.29 -1.53
N LEU A 512 -3.00 -6.11 -0.31
CA LEU A 512 -3.00 -4.81 0.37
C LEU A 512 -1.91 -4.73 1.43
N ASN A 513 -1.22 -3.60 1.46
CA ASN A 513 -0.03 -3.43 2.25
C ASN A 513 0.13 -1.97 2.71
N ALA A 514 0.67 -1.78 3.92
CA ALA A 514 0.79 -0.46 4.54
C ALA A 514 2.12 0.26 4.24
N ASP A 515 3.07 -0.42 3.60
CA ASP A 515 4.35 0.15 3.13
C ASP A 515 5.22 0.74 4.27
N ASN A 516 5.06 2.02 4.60
CA ASN A 516 5.80 2.75 5.63
C ASN A 516 4.83 3.38 6.66
N PRO A 517 4.05 2.58 7.41
CA PRO A 517 2.90 3.10 8.15
C PRO A 517 3.28 4.01 9.33
N GLY A 518 4.52 3.94 9.84
CA GLY A 518 5.06 4.90 10.81
C GLY A 518 5.27 6.31 10.25
N LEU A 519 5.36 6.48 8.92
CA LEU A 519 5.45 7.80 8.27
C LEU A 519 4.07 8.37 7.90
N TYR A 520 3.11 7.50 7.62
CA TYR A 520 1.87 7.88 6.94
C TYR A 520 0.70 8.17 7.86
N ARG A 521 0.68 7.64 9.09
CA ARG A 521 -0.55 7.57 9.89
C ARG A 521 -0.82 8.76 10.81
N GLY A 522 0.02 9.80 10.82
CA GLY A 522 -0.11 10.84 11.85
C GLY A 522 -0.07 10.25 13.27
N ALA A 523 -0.70 10.92 14.25
CA ALA A 523 -0.58 10.55 15.66
C ALA A 523 -1.41 9.32 15.95
N THR A 524 -0.75 8.27 16.41
CA THR A 524 -1.43 7.03 16.80
C THR A 524 -0.60 6.23 17.80
N HIS A 525 -1.28 5.71 18.82
CA HIS A 525 -0.77 4.62 19.66
C HIS A 525 -1.23 3.25 19.15
N ASP A 526 -2.05 3.23 18.09
CA ASP A 526 -2.79 2.06 17.65
C ASP A 526 -2.09 1.37 16.47
N SER A 527 -2.06 0.04 16.53
CA SER A 527 -1.37 -0.83 15.57
C SER A 527 -2.28 -1.24 14.42
N SER A 528 -2.83 -0.27 13.70
CA SER A 528 -3.87 -0.49 12.67
C SER A 528 -3.34 -0.30 11.23
N SER A 529 -2.10 -0.76 10.96
CA SER A 529 -1.35 -0.48 9.72
C SER A 529 -2.15 -0.85 8.47
N LEU A 530 -2.57 -2.11 8.36
CA LEU A 530 -3.34 -2.60 7.22
C LEU A 530 -4.82 -2.26 7.33
N SER A 531 -5.36 -2.08 8.54
CA SER A 531 -6.78 -1.70 8.67
C SER A 531 -7.11 -0.41 7.96
N TYR A 532 -6.21 0.57 7.95
CA TYR A 532 -6.40 1.78 7.16
C TYR A 532 -6.44 1.48 5.66
N GLU A 533 -5.58 0.61 5.15
CA GLU A 533 -5.59 0.20 3.73
C GLU A 533 -6.88 -0.53 3.33
N PHE A 534 -7.34 -1.46 4.17
CA PHE A 534 -8.61 -2.17 3.95
C PHE A 534 -9.82 -1.22 4.01
N TYR A 535 -9.79 -0.23 4.91
CA TYR A 535 -10.78 0.83 4.93
C TYR A 535 -10.74 1.66 3.65
N GLN A 536 -9.56 2.15 3.24
CA GLN A 536 -9.40 2.98 2.04
C GLN A 536 -9.95 2.31 0.79
N VAL A 537 -9.67 1.02 0.56
CA VAL A 537 -10.24 0.35 -0.62
C VAL A 537 -11.75 0.09 -0.51
N MET A 538 -12.31 -0.05 0.70
CA MET A 538 -13.75 -0.24 0.90
C MET A 538 -14.55 1.00 0.53
N VAL A 539 -13.97 2.18 0.79
CA VAL A 539 -14.61 3.48 0.54
C VAL A 539 -14.16 4.11 -0.80
N GLY A 540 -13.02 3.68 -1.33
CA GLY A 540 -12.48 4.12 -2.62
C GLY A 540 -13.21 3.52 -3.84
N ASP A 541 -13.76 2.31 -3.71
CA ASP A 541 -14.60 1.67 -4.74
C ASP A 541 -15.89 1.13 -4.11
N THR A 542 -17.04 1.64 -4.55
CA THR A 542 -18.34 1.21 -4.02
C THR A 542 -18.67 -0.25 -4.34
N ARG A 543 -17.98 -0.87 -5.30
CA ARG A 543 -18.08 -2.31 -5.60
C ARG A 543 -17.32 -3.17 -4.58
N MET A 544 -16.33 -2.60 -3.88
CA MET A 544 -15.63 -3.30 -2.80
C MET A 544 -16.61 -3.70 -1.71
N ASN A 545 -16.38 -4.89 -1.15
CA ASN A 545 -17.29 -5.54 -0.23
C ASN A 545 -16.56 -6.63 0.59
N ILE A 546 -17.24 -7.33 1.51
CA ILE A 546 -16.65 -8.38 2.35
C ILE A 546 -16.01 -9.50 1.53
N HIS A 547 -16.62 -9.92 0.42
CA HIS A 547 -15.99 -10.94 -0.45
C HIS A 547 -14.75 -10.40 -1.16
N GLY A 548 -14.77 -9.11 -1.52
CA GLY A 548 -13.59 -8.38 -2.01
C GLY A 548 -12.45 -8.37 -0.99
N TRP A 549 -12.74 -7.99 0.25
CA TRP A 549 -11.80 -8.05 1.36
C TRP A 549 -11.25 -9.48 1.57
N LYS A 550 -12.13 -10.49 1.56
CA LYS A 550 -11.73 -11.89 1.66
C LYS A 550 -10.75 -12.26 0.56
N GLN A 551 -11.06 -11.90 -0.69
CA GLN A 551 -10.24 -12.24 -1.84
C GLN A 551 -8.84 -11.62 -1.77
N LEU A 552 -8.74 -10.37 -1.32
CA LEU A 552 -7.44 -9.69 -1.13
C LEU A 552 -6.60 -10.37 -0.04
N ALA A 553 -7.23 -10.82 1.05
CA ALA A 553 -6.56 -11.56 2.12
C ALA A 553 -6.18 -13.00 1.71
N GLU A 554 -7.02 -13.70 0.95
CA GLU A 554 -6.67 -15.01 0.38
C GLU A 554 -5.47 -14.88 -0.59
N TRP A 555 -5.45 -13.82 -1.42
CA TRP A 555 -4.31 -13.56 -2.31
C TRP A 555 -3.03 -13.22 -1.55
N SER A 556 -3.10 -12.53 -0.41
CA SER A 556 -1.89 -12.29 0.38
C SER A 556 -1.28 -13.59 0.93
N ILE A 557 -2.11 -14.60 1.23
CA ILE A 557 -1.62 -15.93 1.62
C ILE A 557 -1.04 -16.68 0.40
N GLN A 558 -1.77 -16.73 -0.71
CA GLN A 558 -1.38 -17.46 -1.92
C GLN A 558 -0.08 -16.95 -2.55
N HIS A 559 0.15 -15.63 -2.52
CA HIS A 559 1.32 -15.00 -3.12
C HIS A 559 2.49 -14.82 -2.17
N SER A 560 2.36 -15.26 -0.91
CA SER A 560 3.44 -15.26 0.07
C SER A 560 4.62 -16.17 -0.34
N CYS A 561 5.70 -16.10 0.44
CA CYS A 561 6.87 -16.95 0.40
C CYS A 561 6.79 -18.12 1.39
N LEU A 562 5.60 -18.39 1.92
CA LEU A 562 5.33 -19.62 2.66
C LEU A 562 5.50 -20.84 1.74
N ALA A 563 5.92 -21.96 2.31
CA ALA A 563 5.90 -23.23 1.61
C ALA A 563 4.46 -23.67 1.31
N GLU A 564 4.26 -24.55 0.33
CA GLU A 564 2.91 -25.01 -0.09
C GLU A 564 2.09 -25.58 1.08
N ALA A 565 2.70 -26.43 1.92
CA ALA A 565 2.04 -26.95 3.13
C ALA A 565 1.74 -25.88 4.19
N GLU A 566 2.53 -24.81 4.25
CA GLU A 566 2.28 -23.67 5.14
C GLU A 566 1.13 -22.80 4.59
N ILE A 567 1.02 -22.64 3.27
CA ILE A 567 -0.10 -21.97 2.59
C ILE A 567 -1.41 -22.70 2.90
N ASP A 568 -1.44 -24.04 2.78
CA ASP A 568 -2.64 -24.83 3.11
C ASP A 568 -3.04 -24.64 4.58
N ARG A 569 -2.06 -24.65 5.49
CA ARG A 569 -2.31 -24.38 6.92
C ARG A 569 -2.82 -22.96 7.14
N ALA A 570 -2.23 -21.97 6.47
CA ALA A 570 -2.61 -20.56 6.57
C ALA A 570 -4.06 -20.34 6.11
N MET A 571 -4.45 -20.95 4.98
CA MET A 571 -5.81 -20.89 4.46
C MET A 571 -6.83 -21.51 5.42
N ASN A 572 -6.47 -22.60 6.12
CA ASN A 572 -7.34 -23.22 7.12
C ASN A 572 -7.52 -22.34 8.37
N ILE A 573 -6.44 -21.75 8.88
CA ILE A 573 -6.51 -20.80 10.00
C ILE A 573 -7.34 -19.58 9.59
N PHE A 574 -7.05 -19.01 8.42
CA PHE A 574 -7.77 -17.88 7.86
C PHE A 574 -9.27 -18.16 7.75
N ALA A 575 -9.67 -19.30 7.20
CA ALA A 575 -11.08 -19.65 7.04
C ALA A 575 -11.83 -19.69 8.38
N LYS A 576 -11.22 -20.30 9.41
CA LYS A 576 -11.78 -20.35 10.77
C LYS A 576 -11.92 -18.95 11.36
N ASP A 577 -10.88 -18.12 11.27
CA ASP A 577 -10.90 -16.76 11.82
C ASP A 577 -11.85 -15.85 11.03
N TRP A 578 -12.00 -16.08 9.73
CA TRP A 578 -12.94 -15.38 8.87
C TRP A 578 -14.40 -15.67 9.24
N ASP A 579 -14.72 -16.93 9.52
CA ASP A 579 -16.05 -17.33 10.02
C ASP A 579 -16.34 -16.67 11.37
N ALA A 580 -15.36 -16.63 12.28
CA ALA A 580 -15.47 -15.94 13.56
C ALA A 580 -15.68 -14.43 13.39
N PHE A 581 -14.98 -13.80 12.44
CA PHE A 581 -15.18 -12.41 12.07
C PHE A 581 -16.60 -12.15 11.54
N CYS A 582 -17.10 -12.97 10.62
CA CYS A 582 -18.47 -12.84 10.10
C CYS A 582 -19.51 -12.98 11.21
N HIS A 583 -19.34 -13.95 12.11
CA HIS A 583 -20.19 -14.10 13.30
C HIS A 583 -20.16 -12.85 14.17
N TRP A 584 -18.99 -12.28 14.42
CA TRP A 584 -18.83 -11.05 15.19
C TRP A 584 -19.52 -9.85 14.53
N VAL A 585 -19.38 -9.67 13.22
CA VAL A 585 -20.07 -8.60 12.47
C VAL A 585 -21.58 -8.73 12.64
N VAL A 586 -22.14 -9.92 12.42
CA VAL A 586 -23.59 -10.15 12.50
C VAL A 586 -24.12 -9.94 13.92
N SER A 587 -23.43 -10.46 14.93
CA SER A 587 -23.85 -10.33 16.33
C SER A 587 -23.70 -8.92 16.89
N THR A 588 -22.68 -8.18 16.46
CA THR A 588 -22.39 -6.83 16.97
C THR A 588 -23.24 -5.77 16.28
N TYR A 589 -23.41 -5.88 14.95
CA TYR A 589 -23.99 -4.81 14.14
C TYR A 589 -25.31 -5.19 13.46
N GLY A 590 -25.78 -6.44 13.56
CA GLY A 590 -26.99 -6.90 12.87
C GLY A 590 -28.23 -6.08 13.21
N GLN A 591 -28.51 -5.88 14.50
CA GLN A 591 -29.66 -5.08 14.93
C GLN A 591 -29.54 -3.61 14.53
N TYR A 592 -28.33 -3.04 14.62
CA TYR A 592 -28.08 -1.67 14.20
C TYR A 592 -28.37 -1.50 12.70
N ALA A 593 -27.82 -2.38 11.85
CA ALA A 593 -28.02 -2.34 10.42
C ALA A 593 -29.48 -2.59 9.99
N ASP A 594 -30.22 -3.43 10.71
CA ASP A 594 -31.66 -3.63 10.45
C ASP A 594 -32.51 -2.40 10.77
N GLY A 595 -32.04 -1.54 11.69
CA GLY A 595 -32.67 -0.27 12.02
C GLY A 595 -32.28 0.89 11.09
N LEU A 596 -31.26 0.71 10.24
CA LEU A 596 -30.92 1.71 9.23
C LEU A 596 -32.01 1.73 8.16
N THR A 597 -32.35 2.94 7.69
CA THR A 597 -33.26 3.07 6.55
C THR A 597 -32.58 2.35 5.39
N LYS A 598 -33.22 1.32 4.83
CA LYS A 598 -32.63 0.59 3.71
C LYS A 598 -32.33 1.62 2.62
N PRO A 599 -31.08 1.70 2.12
CA PRO A 599 -30.82 2.50 0.94
C PRO A 599 -31.81 2.04 -0.13
N ASP A 600 -32.37 2.98 -0.88
CA ASP A 600 -33.25 2.66 -2.00
C ASP A 600 -32.42 1.98 -3.10
N LEU A 601 -32.22 0.67 -2.93
CA LEU A 601 -31.50 -0.18 -3.86
C LEU A 601 -32.33 -0.49 -5.11
N SER A 602 -33.50 0.15 -5.30
CA SER A 602 -34.28 -0.02 -6.54
C SER A 602 -33.54 0.46 -7.80
N VAL A 603 -32.43 1.20 -7.65
CA VAL A 603 -31.52 1.56 -8.74
C VAL A 603 -30.37 0.52 -8.93
N ALA A 604 -30.12 -0.32 -7.93
CA ALA A 604 -29.14 -1.41 -7.96
C ALA A 604 -29.86 -2.77 -7.93
N GLY A 605 -30.23 -3.25 -9.12
CA GLY A 605 -31.06 -4.43 -9.38
C GLY A 605 -30.94 -5.56 -8.36
N THR A 606 -31.91 -5.64 -7.45
CA THR A 606 -32.16 -6.84 -6.66
C THR A 606 -33.05 -7.76 -7.49
N GLY A 607 -32.46 -8.86 -7.99
CA GLY A 607 -33.21 -10.00 -8.48
C GLY A 607 -34.11 -10.52 -7.37
N GLY A 608 -35.42 -10.37 -7.55
CA GLY A 608 -36.41 -11.04 -6.71
C GLY A 608 -36.42 -12.53 -7.05
N GLU A 609 -36.18 -13.38 -6.05
CA GLU A 609 -36.41 -14.82 -6.15
C GLU A 609 -37.84 -15.09 -6.64
N ARG A 610 -37.97 -15.86 -7.73
CA ARG A 610 -39.22 -16.58 -8.06
C ARG A 610 -38.97 -18.08 -7.98
N PRO A 611 -39.99 -18.88 -7.62
CA PRO A 611 -39.85 -20.30 -7.34
C PRO A 611 -39.49 -21.07 -8.60
N SER A 612 -38.65 -22.09 -8.44
CA SER A 612 -38.26 -23.03 -9.47
C SER A 612 -39.48 -23.70 -10.13
N GLN A 613 -39.68 -23.41 -11.42
CA GLN A 613 -40.39 -24.32 -12.31
C GLN A 613 -39.46 -24.69 -13.46
N SER A 614 -39.16 -25.99 -13.50
CA SER A 614 -38.43 -26.64 -14.57
C SER A 614 -39.16 -26.47 -15.90
N SER A 615 -38.51 -25.87 -16.89
CA SER A 615 -38.78 -26.18 -18.29
C SER A 615 -37.47 -26.08 -19.08
N GLN A 616 -37.19 -27.16 -19.81
CA GLN A 616 -36.08 -27.26 -20.76
C GLN A 616 -36.26 -26.20 -21.85
N VAL A 617 -35.23 -25.43 -22.12
CA VAL A 617 -35.13 -24.64 -23.36
C VAL A 617 -33.74 -24.86 -23.95
N ASP A 618 -33.75 -25.25 -25.22
CA ASP A 618 -32.62 -25.62 -26.04
C ASP A 618 -31.57 -24.50 -26.19
N ALA A 619 -30.31 -24.89 -26.11
CA ALA A 619 -29.16 -24.03 -26.28
C ALA A 619 -29.00 -23.60 -27.76
N LEU A 620 -29.17 -22.31 -28.03
CA LEU A 620 -28.70 -21.69 -29.27
C LEU A 620 -27.19 -21.42 -29.17
N ALA A 621 -26.44 -22.07 -30.08
CA ALA A 621 -25.00 -22.04 -30.16
C ALA A 621 -24.46 -20.66 -30.58
N ILE A 622 -23.51 -20.13 -29.81
CA ILE A 622 -22.61 -19.04 -30.20
C ILE A 622 -21.38 -19.67 -30.87
N PRO A 623 -20.95 -19.27 -32.08
CA PRO A 623 -19.82 -19.90 -32.77
C PRO A 623 -18.49 -19.59 -32.08
N GLN A 624 -17.84 -20.61 -31.52
CA GLN A 624 -16.43 -20.57 -31.13
C GLN A 624 -15.54 -20.66 -32.38
N ALA A 625 -14.86 -19.59 -32.76
CA ALA A 625 -13.76 -19.65 -33.71
C ALA A 625 -12.53 -20.28 -33.04
N ARG A 626 -12.35 -21.59 -33.23
CA ARG A 626 -11.10 -22.31 -32.95
C ARG A 626 -10.22 -22.28 -34.20
N HIS A 627 -9.09 -21.59 -34.15
CA HIS A 627 -7.98 -21.84 -35.07
C HIS A 627 -6.90 -22.67 -34.36
N ARG A 628 -6.62 -23.86 -34.90
CA ARG A 628 -5.36 -24.59 -34.67
C ARG A 628 -4.93 -25.34 -35.93
N LEU A 629 -3.65 -25.11 -36.28
CA LEU A 629 -2.66 -26.07 -36.82
C LEU A 629 -2.84 -26.52 -38.29
N ALA A 630 -1.81 -26.72 -39.13
CA ALA A 630 -0.35 -26.74 -38.97
C ALA A 630 0.38 -26.72 -40.34
N ALA A 631 1.71 -26.54 -40.26
CA ALA A 631 2.77 -27.15 -41.06
C ALA A 631 3.14 -26.58 -42.45
N GLY A 632 4.29 -25.88 -42.48
CA GLY A 632 5.54 -26.47 -42.96
C GLY A 632 5.93 -26.25 -44.41
N LEU A 633 6.98 -25.46 -44.65
CA LEU A 633 8.03 -25.73 -45.65
C LEU A 633 9.24 -24.82 -45.40
N SER A 634 10.43 -25.42 -45.49
CA SER A 634 11.74 -24.82 -45.24
C SER A 634 12.52 -24.62 -46.55
N VAL A 635 13.56 -23.78 -46.43
CA VAL A 635 14.80 -23.66 -47.26
C VAL A 635 14.78 -22.65 -48.42
N GLY A 636 15.75 -21.71 -48.37
CA GLY A 636 16.30 -21.04 -49.55
C GLY A 636 16.99 -19.70 -49.28
N VAL A 637 18.31 -19.71 -49.10
CA VAL A 637 19.20 -18.52 -49.02
C VAL A 637 19.59 -18.04 -50.42
N ASN A 638 19.66 -16.71 -50.61
CA ASN A 638 20.46 -15.87 -51.54
C ASN A 638 19.66 -14.59 -51.80
N GLY A 639 20.14 -13.33 -51.80
CA GLY A 639 21.45 -12.73 -51.95
C GLY A 639 21.34 -11.56 -52.95
N CYS A 640 21.83 -10.36 -52.59
CA CYS A 640 22.08 -9.14 -53.41
C CYS A 640 20.86 -8.33 -53.93
N GLU A 641 20.72 -7.08 -53.46
CA GLU A 641 21.00 -5.80 -54.18
C GLU A 641 19.72 -5.27 -54.90
N VAL A 642 19.33 -3.98 -54.96
CA VAL A 642 20.03 -2.70 -54.79
C VAL A 642 19.01 -1.53 -54.75
N THR A 643 19.48 -0.39 -54.22
CA THR A 643 19.04 1.03 -54.39
C THR A 643 17.72 1.59 -53.84
N LEU A 644 17.90 2.37 -52.76
CA LEU A 644 17.60 3.81 -52.61
C LEU A 644 17.19 4.57 -53.89
N GLU A 645 16.04 5.24 -53.83
CA GLU A 645 15.81 6.53 -54.48
C GLU A 645 15.16 7.51 -53.48
N ARG A 646 15.91 8.58 -53.18
CA ARG A 646 15.41 9.86 -52.68
C ARG A 646 15.29 10.76 -53.90
N GLU A 647 14.11 11.31 -54.14
CA GLU A 647 13.97 12.58 -54.85
C GLU A 647 13.65 13.71 -53.86
N ILE A 648 14.13 14.89 -54.24
CA ILE A 648 14.45 16.06 -53.44
C ILE A 648 13.36 17.12 -53.65
N HIS A 649 12.87 17.72 -52.57
CA HIS A 649 13.09 19.14 -52.29
C HIS A 649 12.82 19.52 -50.83
#